data_AF-A0A3M1T139-F1
#
_entry.id   AF-A0A3M1T139-F1
#
_cell.length_a   1.000
_cell.length_b   1.000
_cell.length_c   1.000
_cell.angle_alpha   90.00
_cell.angle_beta   90.00
_cell.angle_gamma   90.00
#
_symmetry.space_group_name_H-M   'P 1'
#
loop_
_entity.id
_entity.type
_entity.pdbx_description
1 polymer ?
#
loop_
_entity_poly.entity_id
_entity_poly.type
_entity_poly.pdbx_seq_one_letter_code
_entity_poly.pdbx_strand_id
1 'polypeptide(L)'
;MTPRRVFFLAAAILALPAAAQPAPGHRAGLYAVRGDDPVRGSYTGRLELRWRGSEYSFVREVEFDRFRYRGHSVSLVWTGRAIDTPGGVAVEVELDRMGWALDALGLPARTAADGAPMPVRGDFVARGASLAGTYRGQGPPFGDPSETWTRVGAPGPQPIWRNERWLVPSHAPPSPLLKRLLFALFASYHALPAVRPYVPRPEFQAATYGFIRDRTDFALLRSRPDLLRLVDRLVDPLNLEEALVKTNAFGKPLRAKAAEADRELPRDFLNPTGCLSTLLPNGTFGEENDGALWTGVYCYSQALRFRSTQDPAALANLERTARSLWIMATISGRPDAFARTLRPSTGQPLGSLWARGTGRYAGIEWKRGGNNDMYKGLLLGGLAAREGLPAGHPLRAKLGTALRDLNAHHAVLRGTRRIGNRLLSNGVVAALLGPGPERDAYRRLVRNPLLMLYELVLGGGFHFQGISDWSGTHLEAVSLLMKVRLADLLQDRFASFFSRLVLRRAAKRLAKTRRALHLLAAAGLGNLPGRAPIDGSDGVWALRERPFPRSTLGEGHSLRRDYVLGPYPNLPWKRDWTTNPGRAVALVAPPFFEWGANNYFWKSTPYPALRPTPASRERNHSADIIFAYWLGRSLGVIGPND
;
A
#
# COMPACT_ATOMS: atom_id res chain seq x y z
N MET A 1 -84.90 -60.54 21.80
CA MET A 1 -84.23 -59.23 22.00
C MET A 1 -82.92 -59.48 22.72
N THR A 2 -81.82 -59.32 21.99
CA THR A 2 -80.44 -59.70 22.34
C THR A 2 -79.71 -58.58 23.09
N PRO A 3 -78.87 -58.88 24.10
CA PRO A 3 -78.03 -57.87 24.74
C PRO A 3 -76.72 -57.68 23.95
N ARG A 4 -76.42 -56.43 23.60
CA ARG A 4 -75.17 -56.02 22.96
C ARG A 4 -74.01 -56.08 23.96
N ARG A 5 -73.02 -56.94 23.69
CA ARG A 5 -71.69 -56.92 24.34
C ARG A 5 -70.85 -55.83 23.67
N VAL A 6 -70.39 -54.85 24.45
CA VAL A 6 -69.41 -53.83 24.05
C VAL A 6 -68.02 -54.40 24.31
N PHE A 7 -67.22 -54.59 23.27
CA PHE A 7 -65.80 -54.94 23.35
C PHE A 7 -64.99 -53.67 23.67
N PHE A 8 -64.31 -53.64 24.81
CA PHE A 8 -63.23 -52.69 25.08
C PHE A 8 -61.94 -53.19 24.40
N LEU A 9 -61.49 -52.49 23.36
CA LEU A 9 -60.18 -52.70 22.75
C LEU A 9 -59.17 -51.83 23.50
N ALA A 10 -58.33 -52.44 24.34
CA ALA A 10 -57.19 -51.76 24.96
C ALA A 10 -56.04 -51.66 23.94
N ALA A 11 -55.87 -50.47 23.35
CA ALA A 11 -54.69 -50.16 22.54
C ALA A 11 -53.51 -49.84 23.47
N ALA A 12 -52.55 -50.75 23.56
CA ALA A 12 -51.26 -50.48 24.19
C ALA A 12 -50.46 -49.52 23.29
N ILE A 13 -50.47 -48.23 23.63
CA ILE A 13 -49.55 -47.25 23.06
C ILE A 13 -48.17 -47.52 23.67
N LEU A 14 -47.29 -48.18 22.91
CA LEU A 14 -45.86 -48.24 23.20
C LEU A 14 -45.31 -46.81 23.15
N ALA A 15 -45.15 -46.19 24.31
CA ALA A 15 -44.39 -44.96 24.47
C ALA A 15 -42.92 -45.25 24.13
N LEU A 16 -42.54 -45.04 22.87
CA LEU A 16 -41.14 -44.97 22.50
C LEU A 16 -40.47 -43.92 23.38
N PRO A 17 -39.35 -44.21 24.05
CA PRO A 17 -38.64 -43.22 24.84
C PRO A 17 -38.28 -42.05 23.92
N ALA A 18 -38.85 -40.88 24.20
CA ALA A 18 -38.44 -39.65 23.54
C ALA A 18 -36.95 -39.48 23.83
N ALA A 19 -36.10 -39.69 22.82
CA ALA A 19 -34.67 -39.45 22.95
C ALA A 19 -34.49 -38.02 23.46
N ALA A 20 -33.91 -37.89 24.66
CA ALA A 20 -33.70 -36.58 25.28
C ALA A 20 -32.96 -35.69 24.28
N GLN A 21 -33.56 -34.57 23.90
CA GLN A 21 -32.89 -33.62 23.03
C GLN A 21 -31.61 -33.16 23.74
N PRO A 22 -30.45 -33.26 23.07
CA PRO A 22 -29.21 -32.87 23.70
C PRO A 22 -29.25 -31.37 24.02
N ALA A 23 -28.64 -30.99 25.15
CA ALA A 23 -28.65 -29.60 25.59
C ALA A 23 -28.11 -28.65 24.50
N PRO A 24 -28.68 -27.44 24.32
CA PRO A 24 -28.16 -26.47 23.38
C PRO A 24 -26.67 -26.21 23.62
N GLY A 25 -25.88 -26.14 22.54
CA GLY A 25 -24.44 -25.87 22.67
C GLY A 25 -23.59 -27.09 23.03
N HIS A 26 -24.15 -28.29 23.18
CA HIS A 26 -23.39 -29.51 23.52
C HIS A 26 -22.31 -29.88 22.49
N ARG A 27 -22.39 -29.35 21.26
CA ARG A 27 -21.40 -29.52 20.20
C ARG A 27 -20.33 -28.42 20.18
N ALA A 28 -20.27 -27.57 21.20
CA ALA A 28 -19.16 -26.64 21.35
C ALA A 28 -17.87 -27.43 21.57
N GLY A 29 -16.83 -27.14 20.78
CA GLY A 29 -15.64 -27.97 20.75
C GLY A 29 -14.57 -27.50 19.78
N LEU A 30 -13.37 -28.01 19.99
CA LEU A 30 -12.32 -28.09 19.00
C LEU A 30 -12.38 -29.46 18.34
N TYR A 31 -12.22 -29.47 17.02
CA TYR A 31 -12.32 -30.66 16.18
C TYR A 31 -11.07 -30.77 15.29
N ALA A 32 -10.56 -31.99 15.15
CA ALA A 32 -9.65 -32.33 14.06
C ALA A 32 -10.48 -32.60 12.80
N VAL A 33 -10.07 -32.01 11.67
CA VAL A 33 -10.75 -32.12 10.39
C VAL A 33 -9.94 -33.01 9.46
N ARG A 34 -10.62 -33.95 8.82
CA ARG A 34 -10.14 -34.66 7.63
C ARG A 34 -11.22 -34.57 6.57
N GLY A 35 -10.84 -34.25 5.34
CA GLY A 35 -11.80 -34.15 4.25
C GLY A 35 -11.18 -34.35 2.89
N ASP A 36 -12.04 -34.32 1.90
CA ASP A 36 -11.71 -34.44 0.49
C ASP A 36 -12.52 -33.42 -0.31
N ASP A 37 -11.83 -32.63 -1.11
CA ASP A 37 -12.41 -31.73 -2.11
C ASP A 37 -12.25 -32.41 -3.46
N PRO A 38 -13.32 -32.74 -4.20
CA PRO A 38 -13.20 -33.52 -5.43
C PRO A 38 -12.43 -32.79 -6.54
N VAL A 39 -12.19 -31.48 -6.42
CA VAL A 39 -11.37 -30.69 -7.35
C VAL A 39 -9.91 -30.64 -6.89
N ARG A 40 -9.64 -30.62 -5.59
CA ARG A 40 -8.31 -30.28 -5.01
C ARG A 40 -7.66 -31.41 -4.22
N GLY A 41 -8.40 -32.49 -3.99
CA GLY A 41 -8.00 -33.67 -3.23
C GLY A 41 -8.12 -33.51 -1.72
N SER A 42 -7.42 -34.40 -1.01
CA SER A 42 -7.49 -34.51 0.44
C SER A 42 -6.88 -33.31 1.17
N TYR A 43 -7.41 -33.03 2.34
CA TYR A 43 -6.92 -32.00 3.25
C TYR A 43 -7.13 -32.39 4.70
N THR A 44 -6.33 -31.76 5.56
CA THR A 44 -6.43 -31.91 7.01
C THR A 44 -6.41 -30.56 7.70
N GLY A 45 -6.91 -30.50 8.93
CA GLY A 45 -6.94 -29.24 9.66
C GLY A 45 -7.67 -29.31 10.99
N ARG A 46 -8.21 -28.17 11.38
CA ARG A 46 -8.93 -27.98 12.63
C ARG A 46 -10.15 -27.10 12.46
N LEU A 47 -11.12 -27.30 13.33
CA LEU A 47 -12.36 -26.57 13.35
C LEU A 47 -12.74 -26.25 14.80
N GLU A 48 -13.37 -25.11 14.99
CA GLU A 48 -13.91 -24.68 16.26
C GLU A 48 -15.39 -24.32 16.11
N LEU A 49 -16.21 -24.92 16.99
CA LEU A 49 -17.57 -24.49 17.25
C LEU A 49 -17.61 -23.82 18.62
N ARG A 50 -17.92 -22.52 18.65
CA ARG A 50 -18.05 -21.76 19.89
C ARG A 50 -19.48 -21.28 20.08
N TRP A 51 -20.16 -21.83 21.09
CA TRP A 51 -21.54 -21.47 21.40
C TRP A 51 -21.69 -19.99 21.78
N ARG A 52 -22.72 -19.33 21.24
CA ARG A 52 -23.06 -17.91 21.46
C ARG A 52 -24.46 -17.71 22.06
N GLY A 53 -25.10 -18.78 22.54
CA GLY A 53 -26.40 -18.74 23.20
C GLY A 53 -27.54 -19.29 22.35
N SER A 54 -27.54 -19.03 21.03
CA SER A 54 -28.54 -19.56 20.08
C SER A 54 -27.93 -20.26 18.87
N GLU A 55 -26.65 -19.99 18.58
CA GLU A 55 -25.90 -20.54 17.47
C GLU A 55 -24.42 -20.69 17.86
N TYR A 56 -23.63 -21.34 17.01
CA TYR A 56 -22.19 -21.41 17.10
C TYR A 56 -21.54 -20.39 16.19
N SER A 57 -20.52 -19.69 16.70
CA SER A 57 -19.48 -19.12 15.86
C SER A 57 -18.64 -20.28 15.31
N PHE A 58 -18.51 -20.34 14.00
CA PHE A 58 -17.80 -21.39 13.27
C PHE A 58 -16.49 -20.83 12.71
N VAL A 59 -15.39 -21.54 12.94
CA VAL A 59 -14.08 -21.27 12.33
C VAL A 59 -13.50 -22.60 11.88
N ARG A 60 -13.12 -22.71 10.60
CA ARG A 60 -12.50 -23.88 10.01
C ARG A 60 -11.20 -23.49 9.33
N GLU A 61 -10.11 -24.17 9.66
CA GLU A 61 -8.79 -23.98 9.07
C GLU A 61 -8.28 -25.33 8.53
N VAL A 62 -8.04 -25.43 7.21
CA VAL A 62 -7.52 -26.65 6.59
C VAL A 62 -6.37 -26.36 5.63
N GLU A 63 -5.46 -27.31 5.43
CA GLU A 63 -4.41 -27.27 4.42
C GLU A 63 -4.54 -28.49 3.51
N PHE A 64 -4.45 -28.27 2.19
CA PHE A 64 -4.49 -29.36 1.22
C PHE A 64 -3.17 -30.13 1.20
N ASP A 65 -3.27 -31.46 1.19
CA ASP A 65 -2.11 -32.33 1.29
C ASP A 65 -1.22 -32.22 0.04
N ARG A 66 -1.86 -32.16 -1.14
CA ARG A 66 -1.19 -32.20 -2.45
C ARG A 66 -1.49 -31.01 -3.36
N PHE A 67 -2.56 -30.25 -3.11
CA PHE A 67 -2.87 -29.09 -3.95
C PHE A 67 -1.82 -28.00 -3.73
N ARG A 68 -1.19 -27.58 -4.83
CA ARG A 68 -0.17 -26.55 -4.87
C ARG A 68 -0.53 -25.51 -5.94
N TYR A 69 -0.23 -24.25 -5.67
CA TYR A 69 -0.32 -23.18 -6.66
C TYR A 69 1.04 -22.49 -6.80
N ARG A 70 1.63 -22.56 -8.00
CA ARG A 70 3.00 -22.08 -8.28
C ARG A 70 4.04 -22.60 -7.27
N GLY A 71 3.88 -23.86 -6.85
CA GLY A 71 4.76 -24.51 -5.87
C GLY A 71 4.43 -24.24 -4.40
N HIS A 72 3.52 -23.31 -4.09
CA HIS A 72 3.10 -23.01 -2.73
C HIS A 72 1.99 -23.95 -2.25
N SER A 73 2.01 -24.34 -0.96
CA SER A 73 0.88 -25.05 -0.37
C SER A 73 -0.30 -24.12 -0.14
N VAL A 74 -1.51 -24.68 -0.19
CA VAL A 74 -2.74 -23.90 -0.13
C VAL A 74 -3.52 -24.30 1.12
N SER A 75 -3.93 -23.30 1.89
CA SER A 75 -4.75 -23.46 3.07
C SER A 75 -5.93 -22.51 3.05
N LEU A 76 -7.04 -22.94 3.63
CA LEU A 76 -8.30 -22.22 3.69
C LEU A 76 -8.65 -21.93 5.15
N VAL A 77 -9.13 -20.72 5.39
CA VAL A 77 -9.89 -20.36 6.58
C VAL A 77 -11.29 -19.97 6.16
N TRP A 78 -12.29 -20.62 6.73
CA TRP A 78 -13.68 -20.24 6.61
C TRP A 78 -14.24 -19.86 7.98
N THR A 79 -14.96 -18.75 8.02
CA THR A 79 -15.71 -18.27 9.15
C THR A 79 -17.19 -18.17 8.81
N GLY A 80 -18.03 -18.36 9.81
CA GLY A 80 -19.47 -18.29 9.62
C GLY A 80 -20.20 -18.68 10.89
N ARG A 81 -21.38 -19.24 10.69
CA ARG A 81 -22.25 -19.68 11.78
C ARG A 81 -22.63 -21.13 11.63
N ALA A 82 -22.98 -21.76 12.73
CA ALA A 82 -23.56 -23.09 12.73
C ALA A 82 -24.70 -23.20 13.73
N ILE A 83 -25.66 -24.09 13.49
CA ILE A 83 -26.80 -24.33 14.38
C ILE A 83 -26.95 -25.83 14.63
N ASP A 84 -27.40 -26.18 15.84
CA ASP A 84 -27.75 -27.56 16.13
C ASP A 84 -28.96 -27.99 15.29
N THR A 85 -28.87 -29.16 14.69
CA THR A 85 -30.00 -29.89 14.10
C THR A 85 -30.28 -31.14 14.95
N PRO A 86 -31.45 -31.80 14.80
CA PRO A 86 -31.77 -33.00 15.55
C PRO A 86 -30.70 -34.09 15.46
N GLY A 87 -30.02 -34.21 14.31
CA GLY A 87 -29.00 -35.22 14.06
C GLY A 87 -27.56 -34.71 14.03
N GLY A 88 -27.30 -33.41 14.09
CA GLY A 88 -25.94 -32.88 13.96
C GLY A 88 -25.90 -31.36 13.86
N VAL A 89 -25.15 -30.80 12.90
CA VAL A 89 -24.95 -29.35 12.80
C VAL A 89 -25.17 -28.90 11.36
N ALA A 90 -25.92 -27.81 11.18
CA ALA A 90 -25.98 -27.09 9.90
C ALA A 90 -25.04 -25.89 9.97
N VAL A 91 -24.15 -25.75 8.98
CA VAL A 91 -23.17 -24.67 8.85
C VAL A 91 -23.57 -23.75 7.71
N GLU A 92 -23.39 -22.45 7.90
CA GLU A 92 -23.52 -21.45 6.85
C GLU A 92 -22.28 -20.56 6.82
N VAL A 93 -21.68 -20.43 5.64
CA VAL A 93 -20.56 -19.52 5.36
C VAL A 93 -20.84 -18.74 4.08
N GLU A 94 -20.26 -17.56 3.97
CA GLU A 94 -20.27 -16.76 2.75
C GLU A 94 -18.85 -16.65 2.22
N LEU A 95 -18.62 -17.06 0.97
CA LEU A 95 -17.32 -16.97 0.33
C LEU A 95 -17.29 -15.80 -0.66
N ASP A 96 -16.36 -14.88 -0.45
CA ASP A 96 -16.07 -13.79 -1.38
C ASP A 96 -15.54 -14.36 -2.71
N ARG A 97 -16.24 -14.01 -3.80
CA ARG A 97 -15.84 -14.36 -5.18
C ARG A 97 -15.00 -13.25 -5.81
N MET A 98 -15.18 -12.00 -5.38
CA MET A 98 -14.57 -10.84 -6.02
C MET A 98 -13.12 -10.67 -5.61
N GLY A 99 -12.82 -10.78 -4.31
CA GLY A 99 -11.52 -10.39 -3.79
C GLY A 99 -11.27 -8.88 -3.97
N TRP A 100 -10.06 -8.51 -4.34
CA TRP A 100 -9.70 -7.12 -4.70
C TRP A 100 -9.12 -6.96 -6.10
N ALA A 101 -8.63 -8.04 -6.70
CA ALA A 101 -8.03 -8.00 -8.01
C ALA A 101 -9.11 -8.01 -9.10
N LEU A 102 -8.93 -7.18 -10.12
CA LEU A 102 -9.78 -7.19 -11.31
C LEU A 102 -9.39 -8.36 -12.20
N ASP A 103 -8.11 -8.50 -12.49
CA ASP A 103 -7.56 -9.43 -13.46
C ASP A 103 -6.08 -9.73 -13.16
N ALA A 104 -5.53 -10.68 -13.89
CA ALA A 104 -4.10 -10.97 -13.93
C ALA A 104 -3.69 -11.32 -15.36
N LEU A 105 -2.39 -11.26 -15.65
CA LEU A 105 -1.88 -11.63 -16.96
C LEU A 105 -2.19 -13.11 -17.26
N GLY A 106 -3.00 -13.34 -18.30
CA GLY A 106 -3.43 -14.67 -18.71
C GLY A 106 -4.60 -15.24 -17.91
N LEU A 107 -5.21 -14.47 -17.01
CA LEU A 107 -6.44 -14.85 -16.31
C LEU A 107 -7.62 -13.97 -16.78
N PRO A 108 -8.86 -14.48 -16.79
CA PRO A 108 -10.04 -13.69 -17.11
C PRO A 108 -10.26 -12.58 -16.07
N ALA A 109 -10.79 -11.45 -16.54
CA ALA A 109 -11.18 -10.36 -15.65
C ALA A 109 -12.49 -10.66 -14.91
N ARG A 110 -12.57 -10.19 -13.68
CA ARG A 110 -13.79 -10.15 -12.86
C ARG A 110 -14.80 -9.19 -13.44
N THR A 111 -16.05 -9.47 -13.12
CA THR A 111 -17.21 -8.69 -13.52
C THR A 111 -18.01 -8.27 -12.29
N ALA A 112 -19.04 -7.45 -12.48
CA ALA A 112 -19.96 -7.11 -11.39
C ALA A 112 -20.69 -8.33 -10.80
N ALA A 113 -20.83 -9.43 -11.57
CA ALA A 113 -21.45 -10.66 -11.07
C ALA A 113 -20.61 -11.34 -9.98
N ASP A 114 -19.29 -11.16 -10.00
CA ASP A 114 -18.38 -11.66 -8.97
C ASP A 114 -18.51 -10.88 -7.64
N GLY A 115 -19.08 -9.66 -7.67
CA GLY A 115 -19.26 -8.83 -6.48
C GLY A 115 -20.24 -9.38 -5.44
N ALA A 116 -21.06 -10.38 -5.81
CA ALA A 116 -21.95 -11.07 -4.89
C ALA A 116 -21.23 -12.25 -4.22
N PRO A 117 -21.21 -12.33 -2.87
CA PRO A 117 -20.63 -13.48 -2.18
C PRO A 117 -21.42 -14.75 -2.50
N MET A 118 -20.74 -15.88 -2.47
CA MET A 118 -21.34 -17.20 -2.68
C MET A 118 -21.75 -17.80 -1.34
N PRO A 119 -23.04 -18.03 -1.08
CA PRO A 119 -23.47 -18.77 0.11
C PRO A 119 -23.06 -20.24 -0.03
N VAL A 120 -22.53 -20.80 1.05
CA VAL A 120 -22.18 -22.21 1.16
C VAL A 120 -22.82 -22.77 2.42
N ARG A 121 -23.48 -23.90 2.28
CA ARG A 121 -24.15 -24.60 3.38
C ARG A 121 -23.51 -25.96 3.62
N GLY A 122 -23.36 -26.35 4.86
CA GLY A 122 -22.84 -27.67 5.22
C GLY A 122 -23.80 -28.40 6.14
N ASP A 123 -24.16 -29.63 5.80
CA ASP A 123 -25.03 -30.48 6.63
C ASP A 123 -24.20 -31.62 7.22
N PHE A 124 -23.99 -31.59 8.53
CA PHE A 124 -23.14 -32.54 9.25
C PHE A 124 -23.98 -33.38 10.21
N VAL A 125 -23.82 -34.69 10.14
CA VAL A 125 -24.55 -35.66 10.97
C VAL A 125 -23.61 -36.26 12.00
N ALA A 126 -24.09 -36.42 13.23
CA ALA A 126 -23.35 -37.05 14.32
C ALA A 126 -23.15 -38.55 14.04
N ARG A 127 -21.91 -39.00 14.24
CA ARG A 127 -21.47 -40.39 14.14
C ARG A 127 -20.56 -40.69 15.32
N GLY A 128 -21.15 -41.10 16.45
CA GLY A 128 -20.43 -41.26 17.70
C GLY A 128 -19.83 -39.94 18.20
N ALA A 129 -18.52 -39.90 18.40
CA ALA A 129 -17.79 -38.70 18.84
C ALA A 129 -17.42 -37.73 17.68
N SER A 130 -17.82 -38.06 16.44
CA SER A 130 -17.50 -37.29 15.25
C SER A 130 -18.75 -36.70 14.59
N LEU A 131 -18.55 -35.67 13.78
CA LEU A 131 -19.55 -35.13 12.86
C LEU A 131 -19.05 -35.39 11.43
N ALA A 132 -19.91 -35.83 10.52
CA ALA A 132 -19.54 -36.06 9.12
C ALA A 132 -20.58 -35.48 8.18
N GLY A 133 -20.14 -34.85 7.09
CA GLY A 133 -21.04 -34.09 6.22
C GLY A 133 -20.37 -33.58 4.96
N THR A 134 -21.13 -32.83 4.18
CA THR A 134 -20.70 -32.25 2.91
C THR A 134 -21.15 -30.81 2.83
N TYR A 135 -20.29 -29.96 2.29
CA TYR A 135 -20.64 -28.58 1.94
C TYR A 135 -21.27 -28.53 0.54
N ARG A 136 -22.18 -27.57 0.33
CA ARG A 136 -22.85 -27.32 -0.95
C ARG A 136 -22.76 -25.84 -1.30
N GLY A 137 -22.28 -25.55 -2.51
CA GLY A 137 -22.15 -24.19 -3.04
C GLY A 137 -22.78 -24.03 -4.44
N GLN A 138 -22.70 -22.83 -5.00
CA GLN A 138 -23.31 -22.52 -6.31
C GLN A 138 -22.40 -22.92 -7.48
N GLY A 139 -22.14 -24.22 -7.62
CA GLY A 139 -21.45 -24.82 -8.77
C GLY A 139 -19.95 -24.49 -8.90
N PRO A 140 -19.31 -24.87 -10.02
CA PRO A 140 -17.89 -24.66 -10.24
C PRO A 140 -17.46 -23.18 -10.10
N PRO A 141 -16.25 -22.90 -9.60
CA PRO A 141 -15.19 -23.82 -9.19
C PRO A 141 -15.33 -24.38 -7.76
N PHE A 142 -16.51 -24.28 -7.13
CA PHE A 142 -16.76 -24.93 -5.85
C PHE A 142 -17.02 -26.42 -6.03
N GLY A 143 -16.35 -27.26 -5.24
CA GLY A 143 -16.32 -28.70 -5.40
C GLY A 143 -17.20 -29.49 -4.43
N ASP A 144 -18.09 -28.89 -3.64
CA ASP A 144 -18.87 -29.61 -2.63
C ASP A 144 -18.04 -30.56 -1.73
N PRO A 145 -17.05 -30.05 -0.98
CA PRO A 145 -16.13 -30.88 -0.19
C PRO A 145 -16.83 -31.67 0.92
N SER A 146 -16.33 -32.88 1.19
CA SER A 146 -16.83 -33.77 2.25
C SER A 146 -15.83 -33.89 3.40
N GLU A 147 -16.34 -33.97 4.63
CA GLU A 147 -15.51 -33.92 5.84
C GLU A 147 -15.98 -34.81 6.97
N THR A 148 -15.03 -35.21 7.80
CA THR A 148 -15.23 -35.74 9.15
C THR A 148 -14.52 -34.86 10.17
N TRP A 149 -15.23 -34.48 11.22
CA TRP A 149 -14.76 -33.70 12.36
C TRP A 149 -14.74 -34.57 13.60
N THR A 150 -13.57 -34.82 14.17
CA THR A 150 -13.42 -35.60 15.41
C THR A 150 -13.11 -34.65 16.55
N ARG A 151 -13.96 -34.65 17.60
CA ARG A 151 -13.78 -33.74 18.73
C ARG A 151 -12.49 -34.07 19.49
N VAL A 152 -11.65 -33.06 19.68
CA VAL A 152 -10.34 -33.18 20.38
C VAL A 152 -10.29 -32.40 21.69
N GLY A 153 -11.24 -31.51 21.95
CA GLY A 153 -11.28 -30.76 23.20
C GLY A 153 -12.39 -29.71 23.25
N ALA A 154 -12.40 -28.92 24.33
CA ALA A 154 -13.23 -27.73 24.45
C ALA A 154 -12.57 -26.53 23.75
N PRO A 155 -13.34 -25.52 23.31
CA PRO A 155 -12.78 -24.26 22.79
C PRO A 155 -11.89 -23.57 23.83
N GLY A 156 -10.78 -22.99 23.39
CA GLY A 156 -9.90 -22.19 24.25
C GLY A 156 -10.52 -20.83 24.64
N PRO A 157 -9.78 -19.98 25.37
CA PRO A 157 -10.23 -18.62 25.69
C PRO A 157 -10.29 -17.71 24.45
N GLN A 158 -9.48 -18.00 23.43
CA GLN A 158 -9.44 -17.30 22.14
C GLN A 158 -9.82 -18.26 21.02
N PRO A 159 -10.41 -17.77 19.92
CA PRO A 159 -10.68 -18.62 18.77
C PRO A 159 -9.38 -19.11 18.13
N ILE A 160 -9.42 -20.26 17.46
CA ILE A 160 -8.27 -20.87 16.76
C ILE A 160 -7.69 -19.96 15.68
N TRP A 161 -8.51 -19.04 15.17
CA TRP A 161 -8.13 -18.01 14.22
C TRP A 161 -9.02 -16.77 14.41
N ARG A 162 -8.48 -15.59 14.09
CA ARG A 162 -9.17 -14.30 14.14
C ARG A 162 -8.85 -13.48 12.91
N ASN A 163 -9.85 -12.81 12.37
CA ASN A 163 -9.63 -11.74 11.41
C ASN A 163 -9.07 -10.51 12.13
N GLU A 164 -7.82 -10.16 11.82
CA GLU A 164 -7.14 -8.95 12.30
C GLU A 164 -7.15 -7.85 11.22
N ARG A 165 -8.26 -7.76 10.48
CA ARG A 165 -8.56 -6.68 9.55
C ARG A 165 -9.53 -5.70 10.20
N TRP A 166 -9.19 -4.41 10.25
CA TRP A 166 -10.08 -3.38 10.80
C TRP A 166 -9.90 -2.02 10.12
N LEU A 167 -10.97 -1.21 10.16
CA LEU A 167 -10.98 0.15 9.63
C LEU A 167 -10.47 1.15 10.67
N VAL A 168 -9.52 1.99 10.27
CA VAL A 168 -9.00 3.10 11.09
C VAL A 168 -9.41 4.42 10.45
N PRO A 169 -10.22 5.26 11.12
CA PRO A 169 -10.57 6.58 10.62
C PRO A 169 -9.33 7.46 10.42
N SER A 170 -9.24 8.11 9.27
CA SER A 170 -8.14 9.00 8.91
C SER A 170 -8.28 10.40 9.54
N HIS A 171 -9.48 10.74 10.00
CA HIS A 171 -9.84 11.97 10.70
C HIS A 171 -11.06 11.73 11.59
N ALA A 172 -11.39 12.68 12.47
CA ALA A 172 -12.64 12.65 13.21
C ALA A 172 -13.82 12.96 12.27
N PRO A 173 -15.04 12.45 12.53
CA PRO A 173 -16.21 12.83 11.77
C PRO A 173 -16.39 14.36 11.73
N PRO A 174 -16.78 14.95 10.59
CA PRO A 174 -17.06 16.38 10.53
C PRO A 174 -18.24 16.74 11.44
N SER A 175 -18.20 17.93 12.04
CA SER A 175 -19.35 18.45 12.78
C SER A 175 -20.57 18.62 11.85
N PRO A 176 -21.81 18.63 12.37
CA PRO A 176 -23.00 18.78 11.54
C PRO A 176 -22.96 20.02 10.63
N LEU A 177 -22.50 21.17 11.16
CA LEU A 177 -22.35 22.40 10.38
C LEU A 177 -21.28 22.25 9.28
N LEU A 178 -20.10 21.74 9.62
CA LEU A 178 -19.03 21.55 8.64
C LEU A 178 -19.45 20.58 7.54
N LYS A 179 -20.10 19.47 7.91
CA LYS A 179 -20.65 18.50 6.95
C LYS A 179 -21.64 19.19 6.01
N ARG A 180 -22.60 19.95 6.53
CA ARG A 180 -23.59 20.68 5.72
C ARG A 180 -22.92 21.65 4.74
N LEU A 181 -21.92 22.40 5.19
CA LEU A 181 -21.18 23.34 4.35
C LEU A 181 -20.40 22.62 3.24
N LEU A 182 -19.68 21.54 3.57
CA LEU A 182 -18.92 20.77 2.57
C LEU A 182 -19.85 20.06 1.58
N PHE A 183 -20.99 19.54 2.03
CA PHE A 183 -21.98 18.92 1.15
C PHE A 183 -22.62 19.94 0.20
N ALA A 184 -22.95 21.13 0.69
CA ALA A 184 -23.42 22.22 -0.16
C ALA A 184 -22.36 22.67 -1.18
N LEU A 185 -21.11 22.82 -0.73
CA LEU A 185 -19.98 23.21 -1.60
C LEU A 185 -19.75 22.19 -2.74
N PHE A 186 -19.93 20.90 -2.46
CA PHE A 186 -19.69 19.82 -3.42
C PHE A 186 -20.98 19.20 -3.97
N ALA A 187 -22.11 19.94 -3.93
CA ALA A 187 -23.39 19.44 -4.45
C ALA A 187 -23.31 19.05 -5.95
N SER A 188 -22.53 19.79 -6.75
CA SER A 188 -22.31 19.46 -8.17
C SER A 188 -21.52 18.15 -8.37
N TYR A 189 -20.66 17.78 -7.42
CA TYR A 189 -19.98 16.50 -7.40
C TYR A 189 -20.96 15.36 -7.03
N HIS A 190 -21.84 15.60 -6.05
CA HIS A 190 -22.87 14.62 -5.62
C HIS A 190 -23.91 14.34 -6.71
N ALA A 191 -24.16 15.31 -7.57
CA ALA A 191 -25.07 15.19 -8.71
C ALA A 191 -24.50 14.35 -9.87
N LEU A 192 -23.19 14.03 -9.88
CA LEU A 192 -22.60 13.24 -10.96
C LEU A 192 -23.23 11.83 -11.00
N PRO A 193 -23.56 11.30 -12.20
CA PRO A 193 -24.21 9.99 -12.33
C PRO A 193 -23.47 8.86 -11.62
N ALA A 194 -22.14 8.90 -11.61
CA ALA A 194 -21.33 7.88 -10.96
C ALA A 194 -21.23 8.02 -9.42
N VAL A 195 -21.55 9.20 -8.86
CA VAL A 195 -21.49 9.47 -7.42
C VAL A 195 -22.86 9.32 -6.78
N ARG A 196 -23.93 9.70 -7.51
CA ARG A 196 -25.32 9.69 -7.05
C ARG A 196 -25.76 8.38 -6.35
N PRO A 197 -25.38 7.17 -6.80
CA PRO A 197 -25.77 5.93 -6.12
C PRO A 197 -25.25 5.80 -4.68
N TYR A 198 -24.14 6.48 -4.35
CA TYR A 198 -23.52 6.42 -3.04
C TYR A 198 -24.06 7.48 -2.07
N VAL A 199 -24.62 8.57 -2.58
CA VAL A 199 -25.13 9.69 -1.75
C VAL A 199 -26.07 9.25 -0.62
N PRO A 200 -27.06 8.36 -0.83
CA PRO A 200 -27.95 7.94 0.26
C PRO A 200 -27.31 6.95 1.25
N ARG A 201 -26.12 6.40 0.95
CA ARG A 201 -25.49 5.38 1.79
C ARG A 201 -25.03 5.96 3.14
N PRO A 202 -25.27 5.28 4.28
CA PRO A 202 -24.82 5.74 5.59
C PRO A 202 -23.32 6.05 5.66
N GLU A 203 -22.48 5.27 4.98
CA GLU A 203 -21.03 5.42 4.96
C GLU A 203 -20.62 6.73 4.25
N PHE A 204 -21.26 7.05 3.13
CA PHE A 204 -21.06 8.31 2.40
C PHE A 204 -21.52 9.50 3.26
N GLN A 205 -22.67 9.35 3.92
CA GLN A 205 -23.21 10.36 4.84
C GLN A 205 -22.34 10.54 6.10
N ALA A 206 -21.67 9.50 6.59
CA ALA A 206 -20.73 9.64 7.71
C ALA A 206 -19.51 10.49 7.34
N ALA A 207 -19.21 10.62 6.05
CA ALA A 207 -18.15 11.47 5.50
C ALA A 207 -16.79 11.26 6.19
N THR A 208 -16.52 10.03 6.63
CA THR A 208 -15.33 9.67 7.40
C THR A 208 -14.47 8.72 6.58
N TYR A 209 -13.39 9.24 6.03
CA TYR A 209 -12.45 8.42 5.27
C TYR A 209 -11.60 7.58 6.22
N GLY A 210 -11.22 6.38 5.81
CA GLY A 210 -10.43 5.48 6.64
C GLY A 210 -9.45 4.60 5.87
N PHE A 211 -8.59 3.93 6.62
CA PHE A 211 -7.60 2.99 6.12
C PHE A 211 -7.85 1.64 6.76
N ILE A 212 -7.82 0.59 5.95
CA ILE A 212 -7.80 -0.76 6.48
C ILE A 212 -6.39 -1.06 6.98
N ARG A 213 -6.31 -1.55 8.22
CA ARG A 213 -5.14 -2.25 8.74
C ARG A 213 -5.45 -3.73 8.72
N ASP A 214 -4.54 -4.51 8.16
CA ASP A 214 -4.69 -5.95 8.07
C ASP A 214 -3.41 -6.58 8.61
N ARG A 215 -3.52 -7.27 9.75
CA ARG A 215 -2.44 -8.09 10.32
C ARG A 215 -2.73 -9.59 10.20
N THR A 216 -3.85 -9.94 9.58
CA THR A 216 -4.34 -11.30 9.48
C THR A 216 -3.28 -12.18 8.83
N ASP A 217 -2.91 -13.26 9.50
CA ASP A 217 -1.89 -14.23 9.10
C ASP A 217 -0.46 -13.69 8.98
N PHE A 218 -0.13 -12.49 9.46
CA PHE A 218 1.23 -11.96 9.37
C PHE A 218 2.27 -12.89 10.00
N ALA A 219 2.02 -13.35 11.23
CA ALA A 219 2.92 -14.26 11.93
C ALA A 219 3.02 -15.63 11.25
N LEU A 220 1.90 -16.15 10.74
CA LEU A 220 1.84 -17.42 10.02
C LEU A 220 2.66 -17.36 8.72
N LEU A 221 2.39 -16.36 7.87
CA LEU A 221 3.08 -16.24 6.58
C LEU A 221 4.58 -15.92 6.77
N ARG A 222 4.95 -15.23 7.86
CA ARG A 222 6.35 -15.02 8.25
C ARG A 222 7.07 -16.34 8.57
N SER A 223 6.41 -17.31 9.20
CA SER A 223 7.00 -18.62 9.53
C SER A 223 6.83 -19.66 8.42
N ARG A 224 5.83 -19.50 7.54
CA ARG A 224 5.52 -20.35 6.39
C ARG A 224 5.40 -19.51 5.11
N PRO A 225 6.52 -18.97 4.57
CA PRO A 225 6.49 -18.17 3.36
C PRO A 225 6.14 -18.99 2.09
N ASP A 226 6.08 -20.32 2.21
CA ASP A 226 5.64 -21.28 1.21
C ASP A 226 4.11 -21.48 1.17
N LEU A 227 3.35 -20.87 2.09
CA LEU A 227 1.91 -21.07 2.22
C LEU A 227 1.10 -19.94 1.58
N LEU A 228 0.05 -20.29 0.83
CA LEU A 228 -1.04 -19.38 0.44
C LEU A 228 -2.25 -19.64 1.32
N ARG A 229 -2.68 -18.61 2.05
CA ARG A 229 -3.88 -18.66 2.89
C ARG A 229 -5.01 -17.86 2.25
N LEU A 230 -6.11 -18.53 1.93
CA LEU A 230 -7.36 -17.90 1.53
C LEU A 230 -8.29 -17.81 2.74
N VAL A 231 -8.85 -16.62 2.98
CA VAL A 231 -9.75 -16.35 4.10
C VAL A 231 -11.10 -15.96 3.52
N ASP A 232 -12.14 -16.73 3.83
CA ASP A 232 -13.53 -16.50 3.41
C ASP A 232 -13.67 -16.23 1.91
N ARG A 233 -12.91 -16.98 1.10
CA ARG A 233 -12.82 -16.80 -0.35
C ARG A 233 -12.99 -18.10 -1.10
N LEU A 234 -13.54 -17.98 -2.30
CA LEU A 234 -13.56 -19.05 -3.27
C LEU A 234 -12.14 -19.37 -3.74
N VAL A 235 -11.81 -20.65 -3.86
CA VAL A 235 -10.49 -21.07 -4.36
C VAL A 235 -10.51 -21.08 -5.89
N ASP A 236 -10.12 -19.96 -6.47
CA ASP A 236 -9.94 -19.81 -7.92
C ASP A 236 -8.58 -19.18 -8.22
N PRO A 237 -8.15 -19.17 -9.51
CA PRO A 237 -6.83 -18.69 -9.87
C PRO A 237 -6.54 -17.25 -9.44
N LEU A 238 -7.53 -16.34 -9.48
CA LEU A 238 -7.29 -14.93 -9.14
C LEU A 238 -7.18 -14.74 -7.63
N ASN A 239 -8.03 -15.41 -6.83
CA ASN A 239 -7.91 -15.39 -5.37
C ASN A 239 -6.59 -16.03 -4.88
N LEU A 240 -6.05 -17.02 -5.62
CA LEU A 240 -4.72 -17.58 -5.36
C LEU A 240 -3.59 -16.59 -5.68
N GLU A 241 -3.72 -15.79 -6.74
CA GLU A 241 -2.78 -14.70 -7.02
C GLU A 241 -2.81 -13.62 -5.92
N GLU A 242 -4.00 -13.25 -5.44
CA GLU A 242 -4.12 -12.31 -4.32
C GLU A 242 -3.45 -12.83 -3.05
N ALA A 243 -3.66 -14.13 -2.74
CA ALA A 243 -3.00 -14.79 -1.62
C ALA A 243 -1.47 -14.83 -1.79
N LEU A 244 -0.97 -15.01 -3.02
CA LEU A 244 0.46 -14.93 -3.33
C LEU A 244 1.00 -13.52 -3.11
N VAL A 245 0.27 -12.47 -3.50
CA VAL A 245 0.66 -11.08 -3.23
C VAL A 245 0.73 -10.82 -1.72
N LYS A 246 -0.26 -11.27 -0.93
CA LYS A 246 -0.23 -11.15 0.53
C LYS A 246 0.93 -11.95 1.15
N THR A 247 1.23 -13.13 0.63
CA THR A 247 2.38 -13.96 1.04
C THR A 247 3.71 -13.27 0.72
N ASN A 248 3.84 -12.63 -0.44
CA ASN A 248 5.01 -11.84 -0.79
C ASN A 248 5.16 -10.58 0.09
N ALA A 249 4.05 -10.04 0.61
CA ALA A 249 4.08 -8.98 1.60
C ALA A 249 4.52 -9.51 2.97
N PHE A 250 3.89 -10.54 3.51
CA PHE A 250 4.11 -10.93 4.90
C PHE A 250 5.21 -11.98 5.08
N GLY A 251 5.47 -12.83 4.10
CA GLY A 251 6.44 -13.93 4.17
C GLY A 251 7.90 -13.52 4.15
N LYS A 252 8.25 -12.38 3.52
CA LYS A 252 9.64 -11.88 3.45
C LYS A 252 9.95 -10.78 4.48
N PRO A 253 11.06 -10.86 5.25
CA PRO A 253 11.45 -9.79 6.17
C PRO A 253 11.86 -8.55 5.37
N LEU A 254 11.86 -7.37 6.00
CA LEU A 254 12.15 -6.13 5.28
C LEU A 254 13.56 -6.15 4.67
N ARG A 255 14.53 -6.68 5.40
CA ARG A 255 15.89 -6.88 4.88
C ARG A 255 15.93 -7.73 3.61
N ALA A 256 15.15 -8.81 3.53
CA ALA A 256 15.12 -9.66 2.33
C ALA A 256 14.50 -8.93 1.15
N LYS A 257 13.38 -8.23 1.36
CA LYS A 257 12.76 -7.39 0.31
C LYS A 257 13.70 -6.30 -0.19
N ALA A 258 14.40 -5.63 0.71
CA ALA A 258 15.38 -4.60 0.36
C ALA A 258 16.54 -5.17 -0.44
N ALA A 259 17.09 -6.33 -0.04
CA ALA A 259 18.18 -6.99 -0.77
C ALA A 259 17.77 -7.45 -2.17
N GLU A 260 16.54 -7.93 -2.35
CA GLU A 260 16.02 -8.25 -3.68
C GLU A 260 15.80 -6.99 -4.52
N ALA A 261 15.21 -5.93 -3.96
CA ALA A 261 15.01 -4.66 -4.65
C ALA A 261 16.33 -3.96 -5.04
N ASP A 262 17.34 -3.98 -4.17
CA ASP A 262 18.68 -3.45 -4.44
C ASP A 262 19.41 -4.22 -5.55
N ARG A 263 19.06 -5.50 -5.78
CA ARG A 263 19.55 -6.27 -6.93
C ARG A 263 18.75 -5.99 -8.20
N GLU A 264 17.43 -5.88 -8.08
CA GLU A 264 16.50 -5.67 -9.18
C GLU A 264 16.73 -4.30 -9.87
N LEU A 265 16.87 -3.22 -9.10
CA LEU A 265 16.95 -1.87 -9.64
C LEU A 265 18.11 -1.63 -10.62
N PRO A 266 19.38 -1.89 -10.28
CA PRO A 266 20.48 -1.66 -11.20
C PRO A 266 20.46 -2.60 -12.42
N ARG A 267 19.84 -3.79 -12.28
CA ARG A 267 19.74 -4.79 -13.34
C ARG A 267 18.62 -4.48 -14.33
N ASP A 268 17.43 -4.19 -13.82
CA ASP A 268 16.19 -4.17 -14.61
C ASP A 268 15.69 -2.76 -14.89
N PHE A 269 16.07 -1.75 -14.09
CA PHE A 269 15.44 -0.43 -14.12
C PHE A 269 16.41 0.75 -14.29
N LEU A 270 17.71 0.57 -14.07
CA LEU A 270 18.71 1.58 -14.43
C LEU A 270 19.12 1.42 -15.88
N ASN A 271 18.62 2.32 -16.72
CA ASN A 271 19.04 2.37 -18.11
C ASN A 271 20.54 2.77 -18.23
N PRO A 272 21.19 2.57 -19.40
CA PRO A 272 22.61 2.89 -19.58
C PRO A 272 23.04 4.32 -19.18
N THR A 273 22.11 5.30 -19.19
CA THR A 273 22.40 6.67 -18.75
C THR A 273 22.45 6.83 -17.21
N GLY A 274 22.09 5.78 -16.47
CA GLY A 274 21.95 5.80 -15.02
C GLY A 274 20.62 6.37 -14.50
N CYS A 275 19.68 6.65 -15.40
CA CYS A 275 18.33 7.09 -15.07
C CYS A 275 17.45 5.87 -14.76
N LEU A 276 16.57 6.01 -13.78
CA LEU A 276 15.50 5.04 -13.59
C LEU A 276 14.48 5.12 -14.72
N SER A 277 14.03 3.94 -15.15
CA SER A 277 13.03 3.73 -16.19
C SER A 277 12.01 2.68 -15.71
N THR A 278 10.86 2.64 -16.36
CA THR A 278 9.97 1.47 -16.33
C THR A 278 10.54 0.38 -17.26
N LEU A 279 10.12 -0.86 -17.07
CA LEU A 279 10.45 -1.95 -17.99
C LEU A 279 9.19 -2.34 -18.75
N LEU A 280 9.25 -2.20 -20.07
CA LEU A 280 8.15 -2.53 -20.97
C LEU A 280 8.03 -4.06 -21.16
N PRO A 281 6.90 -4.56 -21.67
CA PRO A 281 6.66 -6.00 -21.82
C PRO A 281 7.67 -6.72 -22.72
N ASN A 282 8.29 -5.99 -23.67
CA ASN A 282 9.33 -6.48 -24.56
C ASN A 282 10.74 -6.45 -23.95
N GLY A 283 10.87 -6.09 -22.66
CA GLY A 283 12.14 -5.97 -21.95
C GLY A 283 12.92 -4.69 -22.25
N THR A 284 12.38 -3.73 -23.01
CA THR A 284 13.04 -2.44 -23.24
C THR A 284 12.70 -1.43 -22.16
N PHE A 285 13.56 -0.42 -21.99
CA PHE A 285 13.32 0.66 -21.04
C PHE A 285 12.18 1.57 -21.55
N GLY A 286 11.14 1.70 -20.73
CA GLY A 286 10.03 2.61 -20.94
C GLY A 286 10.33 4.02 -20.44
N GLU A 287 9.40 4.94 -20.72
CA GLU A 287 9.49 6.30 -20.20
C GLU A 287 9.13 6.37 -18.72
N GLU A 288 9.92 7.13 -17.97
CA GLU A 288 9.57 7.53 -16.61
C GLU A 288 9.35 9.04 -16.58
N ASN A 289 8.08 9.45 -16.54
CA ASN A 289 7.66 10.85 -16.66
C ASN A 289 8.16 11.73 -15.52
N ASP A 290 8.44 11.12 -14.37
CA ASP A 290 9.08 11.77 -13.21
C ASP A 290 10.51 11.24 -12.99
N GLY A 291 11.21 10.87 -14.07
CA GLY A 291 12.52 10.20 -14.04
C GLY A 291 13.57 10.88 -13.16
N ALA A 292 13.70 12.21 -13.20
CA ALA A 292 14.64 12.93 -12.34
C ALA A 292 14.27 12.85 -10.86
N LEU A 293 12.96 12.88 -10.52
CA LEU A 293 12.51 12.72 -9.14
C LEU A 293 12.92 11.35 -8.60
N TRP A 294 12.57 10.28 -9.32
CA TRP A 294 12.81 8.93 -8.85
C TRP A 294 14.27 8.52 -8.92
N THR A 295 15.01 8.99 -9.92
CA THR A 295 16.47 8.85 -9.97
C THR A 295 17.11 9.58 -8.78
N GLY A 296 16.62 10.75 -8.37
CA GLY A 296 17.05 11.45 -7.16
C GLY A 296 16.73 10.68 -5.86
N VAL A 297 15.52 10.11 -5.77
CA VAL A 297 15.09 9.26 -4.65
C VAL A 297 15.99 8.04 -4.52
N TYR A 298 16.26 7.36 -5.63
CA TYR A 298 17.13 6.20 -5.65
C TYR A 298 18.59 6.56 -5.34
N CYS A 299 19.11 7.64 -5.94
CA CYS A 299 20.43 8.20 -5.66
C CYS A 299 20.62 8.43 -4.15
N TYR A 300 19.65 9.07 -3.49
CA TYR A 300 19.71 9.27 -2.04
C TYR A 300 19.59 7.97 -1.24
N SER A 301 18.75 7.02 -1.67
CA SER A 301 18.69 5.69 -1.04
C SER A 301 20.05 4.98 -1.03
N GLN A 302 20.81 5.07 -2.13
CA GLN A 302 22.12 4.44 -2.24
C GLN A 302 23.19 5.18 -1.41
N ALA A 303 23.09 6.51 -1.26
CA ALA A 303 23.92 7.23 -0.29
C ALA A 303 23.66 6.79 1.16
N LEU A 304 22.39 6.57 1.53
CA LEU A 304 22.02 6.07 2.85
C LEU A 304 22.49 4.62 3.06
N ARG A 305 22.32 3.76 2.06
CA ARG A 305 22.83 2.38 2.05
C ARG A 305 24.34 2.36 2.24
N PHE A 306 25.08 3.07 1.39
CA PHE A 306 26.54 3.13 1.47
C PHE A 306 27.02 3.59 2.85
N ARG A 307 26.41 4.65 3.41
CA ARG A 307 26.76 5.10 4.77
C ARG A 307 26.48 4.04 5.84
N SER A 308 25.43 3.23 5.67
CA SER A 308 25.01 2.22 6.64
C SER A 308 25.78 0.90 6.51
N THR A 309 26.31 0.57 5.32
CA THR A 309 26.89 -0.75 5.04
C THR A 309 28.31 -0.72 4.46
N GLN A 310 28.79 0.44 4.01
CA GLN A 310 30.03 0.60 3.25
C GLN A 310 30.11 -0.28 1.98
N ASP A 311 28.96 -0.66 1.43
CA ASP A 311 28.89 -1.54 0.26
C ASP A 311 29.35 -0.81 -1.03
N PRO A 312 30.41 -1.27 -1.71
CA PRO A 312 30.92 -0.61 -2.91
C PRO A 312 29.89 -0.58 -4.07
N ALA A 313 28.97 -1.55 -4.14
CA ALA A 313 27.91 -1.52 -5.14
C ALA A 313 26.94 -0.36 -4.91
N ALA A 314 26.69 0.01 -3.65
CA ALA A 314 25.88 1.18 -3.31
C ALA A 314 26.58 2.48 -3.73
N LEU A 315 27.90 2.60 -3.53
CA LEU A 315 28.68 3.75 -3.98
C LEU A 315 28.68 3.85 -5.51
N ALA A 316 28.88 2.75 -6.23
CA ALA A 316 28.83 2.73 -7.70
C ALA A 316 27.46 3.16 -8.24
N ASN A 317 26.36 2.68 -7.62
CA ASN A 317 25.01 3.09 -7.99
C ASN A 317 24.73 4.57 -7.66
N LEU A 318 25.24 5.07 -6.54
CA LEU A 318 25.19 6.50 -6.18
C LEU A 318 25.90 7.34 -7.25
N GLU A 319 27.12 6.98 -7.65
CA GLU A 319 27.87 7.71 -8.69
C GLU A 319 27.16 7.70 -10.03
N ARG A 320 26.64 6.53 -10.46
CA ARG A 320 25.91 6.37 -11.72
C ARG A 320 24.66 7.24 -11.77
N THR A 321 23.87 7.24 -10.71
CA THR A 321 22.62 8.01 -10.63
C THR A 321 22.87 9.52 -10.42
N ALA A 322 23.86 9.91 -9.61
CA ALA A 322 24.29 11.30 -9.48
C ALA A 322 24.81 11.89 -10.80
N ARG A 323 25.55 11.09 -11.59
CA ARG A 323 25.98 11.48 -12.94
C ARG A 323 24.78 11.66 -13.88
N SER A 324 23.79 10.77 -13.82
CA SER A 324 22.56 10.89 -14.61
C SER A 324 21.81 12.20 -14.31
N LEU A 325 21.68 12.56 -13.02
CA LEU A 325 21.04 13.81 -12.60
C LEU A 325 21.83 15.05 -13.04
N TRP A 326 23.17 14.99 -13.02
CA TRP A 326 24.00 16.04 -13.60
C TRP A 326 23.74 16.20 -15.11
N ILE A 327 23.68 15.09 -15.85
CA ILE A 327 23.34 15.12 -17.28
C ILE A 327 21.95 15.77 -17.48
N MET A 328 20.94 15.39 -16.70
CA MET A 328 19.61 16.00 -16.79
C MET A 328 19.63 17.51 -16.58
N ALA A 329 20.46 17.99 -15.65
CA ALA A 329 20.59 19.41 -15.36
C ALA A 329 21.29 20.20 -16.47
N THR A 330 22.10 19.55 -17.31
CA THR A 330 22.96 20.26 -18.29
C THR A 330 22.71 19.90 -19.75
N ILE A 331 21.99 18.81 -20.07
CA ILE A 331 21.84 18.28 -21.43
C ILE A 331 21.13 19.24 -22.40
N SER A 332 20.33 20.17 -21.87
CA SER A 332 19.66 21.21 -22.65
C SER A 332 20.62 22.24 -23.24
N GLY A 333 21.84 22.35 -22.70
CA GLY A 333 22.78 23.45 -22.99
C GLY A 333 22.30 24.82 -22.51
N ARG A 334 21.18 24.89 -21.79
CA ARG A 334 20.53 26.13 -21.36
C ARG A 334 20.41 26.18 -19.83
N PRO A 335 20.75 27.31 -19.18
CA PRO A 335 20.65 27.42 -17.73
C PRO A 335 19.21 27.58 -17.21
N ASP A 336 18.24 27.80 -18.09
CA ASP A 336 16.82 27.98 -17.76
C ASP A 336 15.95 26.75 -18.04
N ALA A 337 16.56 25.62 -18.45
CA ALA A 337 15.85 24.39 -18.78
C ALA A 337 16.64 23.15 -18.36
N PHE A 338 15.94 22.12 -17.89
CA PHE A 338 16.53 20.80 -17.59
C PHE A 338 15.62 19.67 -18.05
N ALA A 339 16.18 18.47 -18.18
CA ALA A 339 15.46 17.27 -18.61
C ALA A 339 14.57 16.69 -17.51
N ARG A 340 13.40 16.17 -17.90
CA ARG A 340 12.54 15.38 -17.00
C ARG A 340 13.08 13.98 -16.74
N THR A 341 13.61 13.37 -17.79
CA THR A 341 14.09 11.98 -17.82
C THR A 341 15.05 11.80 -19.00
N LEU A 342 15.84 10.74 -18.96
CA LEU A 342 16.83 10.37 -19.98
C LEU A 342 16.59 8.93 -20.45
N ARG A 343 16.86 8.66 -21.73
CA ARG A 343 16.97 7.31 -22.27
C ARG A 343 18.15 7.23 -23.25
N PRO A 344 18.72 6.03 -23.48
CA PRO A 344 19.64 5.84 -24.61
C PRO A 344 18.96 6.24 -25.92
N SER A 345 19.72 6.76 -26.88
CA SER A 345 19.19 6.98 -28.23
C SER A 345 18.73 5.65 -28.82
N THR A 346 17.47 5.59 -29.25
CA THR A 346 16.86 4.35 -29.76
C THR A 346 16.66 4.37 -31.27
N GLY A 347 16.90 5.51 -31.92
CA GLY A 347 16.60 5.71 -33.34
C GLY A 347 15.10 5.80 -33.65
N GLN A 348 14.23 5.59 -32.65
CA GLN A 348 12.79 5.76 -32.79
C GLN A 348 12.44 7.24 -33.01
N PRO A 349 11.34 7.53 -33.73
CA PRO A 349 10.86 8.90 -33.87
C PRO A 349 10.71 9.57 -32.50
N LEU A 350 11.22 10.79 -32.38
CA LEU A 350 11.08 11.55 -31.17
C LEU A 350 9.62 11.99 -31.04
N GLY A 351 8.97 11.61 -29.95
CA GLY A 351 7.68 12.20 -29.58
C GLY A 351 7.83 13.71 -29.34
N SER A 352 6.71 14.44 -29.26
CA SER A 352 6.68 15.91 -29.24
C SER A 352 7.55 16.59 -28.16
N LEU A 353 7.83 15.91 -27.05
CA LEU A 353 8.67 16.43 -25.96
C LEU A 353 10.08 15.83 -25.92
N TRP A 354 10.38 14.83 -26.73
CA TRP A 354 11.69 14.20 -26.76
C TRP A 354 12.65 14.98 -27.66
N ALA A 355 13.90 15.11 -27.21
CA ALA A 355 14.96 15.74 -27.96
C ALA A 355 16.20 14.85 -27.95
N ARG A 356 16.92 14.83 -29.08
CA ARG A 356 18.23 14.21 -29.16
C ARG A 356 19.25 15.13 -28.47
N GLY A 357 20.14 14.56 -27.65
CA GLY A 357 21.28 15.27 -27.12
C GLY A 357 22.27 15.63 -28.23
N THR A 358 23.13 16.60 -27.98
CA THR A 358 24.16 17.07 -28.92
C THR A 358 25.55 16.92 -28.33
N GLY A 359 26.59 16.94 -29.17
CA GLY A 359 27.99 16.81 -28.74
C GLY A 359 28.22 15.56 -27.89
N ARG A 360 28.74 15.75 -26.66
CA ARG A 360 28.99 14.64 -25.70
C ARG A 360 27.73 13.88 -25.26
N TYR A 361 26.54 14.35 -25.62
CA TYR A 361 25.26 13.71 -25.33
C TYR A 361 24.58 13.12 -26.56
N ALA A 362 25.25 13.01 -27.72
CA ALA A 362 24.66 12.52 -28.97
C ALA A 362 24.00 11.12 -28.86
N GLY A 363 24.48 10.27 -27.95
CA GLY A 363 23.90 8.95 -27.66
C GLY A 363 22.74 8.94 -26.65
N ILE A 364 22.26 10.11 -26.20
CA ILE A 364 21.21 10.24 -25.18
C ILE A 364 20.04 11.02 -25.76
N GLU A 365 18.83 10.53 -25.52
CA GLU A 365 17.59 11.27 -25.74
C GLU A 365 17.05 11.75 -24.38
N TRP A 366 16.44 12.94 -24.37
CA TRP A 366 15.91 13.53 -23.14
C TRP A 366 14.54 14.13 -23.36
N LYS A 367 13.69 14.05 -22.34
CA LYS A 367 12.34 14.61 -22.37
C LYS A 367 12.35 16.03 -21.80
N ARG A 368 11.86 17.00 -22.58
CA ARG A 368 11.72 18.41 -22.20
C ARG A 368 10.64 18.61 -21.13
N GLY A 369 10.65 19.77 -20.48
CA GLY A 369 9.58 20.19 -19.56
C GLY A 369 9.80 19.80 -18.10
N GLY A 370 11.04 19.95 -17.60
CA GLY A 370 11.36 19.87 -16.18
C GLY A 370 10.44 20.78 -15.36
N ASN A 371 9.87 20.25 -14.28
CA ASN A 371 8.96 20.97 -13.39
C ASN A 371 9.41 20.81 -11.93
N ASN A 372 8.57 21.28 -11.00
CA ASN A 372 8.83 21.24 -9.57
C ASN A 372 9.25 19.86 -9.03
N ASP A 373 8.62 18.77 -9.49
CA ASP A 373 8.87 17.42 -9.00
C ASP A 373 10.29 16.97 -9.40
N MET A 374 10.62 17.10 -10.67
CA MET A 374 11.93 16.72 -11.19
C MET A 374 13.04 17.60 -10.63
N TYR A 375 12.76 18.89 -10.39
CA TYR A 375 13.72 19.78 -9.73
C TYR A 375 14.06 19.32 -8.31
N LYS A 376 13.07 18.84 -7.53
CA LYS A 376 13.32 18.25 -6.20
C LYS A 376 14.16 16.98 -6.28
N GLY A 377 13.99 16.20 -7.35
CA GLY A 377 14.88 15.07 -7.67
C GLY A 377 16.35 15.49 -7.83
N LEU A 378 16.61 16.54 -8.61
CA LEU A 378 17.96 17.09 -8.77
C LEU A 378 18.55 17.57 -7.45
N LEU A 379 17.75 18.27 -6.63
CA LEU A 379 18.18 18.73 -5.30
C LEU A 379 18.50 17.58 -4.35
N LEU A 380 17.65 16.54 -4.33
CA LEU A 380 17.85 15.36 -3.51
C LEU A 380 19.10 14.58 -3.95
N GLY A 381 19.36 14.49 -5.26
CA GLY A 381 20.60 13.92 -5.79
C GLY A 381 21.84 14.74 -5.44
N GLY A 382 21.74 16.07 -5.43
CA GLY A 382 22.81 16.94 -4.93
C GLY A 382 23.12 16.70 -3.45
N LEU A 383 22.08 16.56 -2.62
CA LEU A 383 22.24 16.18 -1.21
C LEU A 383 22.87 14.77 -1.07
N ALA A 384 22.44 13.80 -1.88
CA ALA A 384 23.00 12.46 -1.92
C ALA A 384 24.51 12.49 -2.23
N ALA A 385 24.91 13.25 -3.26
CA ALA A 385 26.31 13.42 -3.63
C ALA A 385 27.14 14.04 -2.49
N ARG A 386 26.56 14.98 -1.74
CA ARG A 386 27.22 15.60 -0.58
C ARG A 386 27.37 14.64 0.60
N GLU A 387 26.42 13.77 0.84
CA GLU A 387 26.43 12.86 1.99
C GLU A 387 27.16 11.54 1.72
N GLY A 388 27.10 11.02 0.49
CA GLY A 388 27.57 9.68 0.16
C GLY A 388 28.88 9.60 -0.63
N LEU A 389 29.18 10.55 -1.54
CA LEU A 389 30.44 10.52 -2.29
C LEU A 389 31.62 10.98 -1.42
N PRO A 390 32.87 10.59 -1.71
CA PRO A 390 34.04 11.13 -1.00
C PRO A 390 34.19 12.66 -1.13
N ALA A 391 34.89 13.28 -0.17
CA ALA A 391 35.32 14.67 -0.31
C ALA A 391 36.23 14.84 -1.55
N GLY A 392 36.10 15.96 -2.26
CA GLY A 392 36.83 16.19 -3.52
C GLY A 392 36.30 15.44 -4.75
N HIS A 393 35.32 14.54 -4.61
CA HIS A 393 34.78 13.82 -5.76
C HIS A 393 34.21 14.79 -6.83
N PRO A 394 34.63 14.71 -8.11
CA PRO A 394 34.29 15.72 -9.12
C PRO A 394 32.80 15.94 -9.37
N LEU A 395 31.97 14.90 -9.18
CA LEU A 395 30.52 15.03 -9.32
C LEU A 395 29.89 16.01 -8.32
N ARG A 396 30.49 16.22 -7.13
CA ARG A 396 29.99 17.20 -6.17
C ARG A 396 30.04 18.62 -6.75
N ALA A 397 31.19 18.99 -7.31
CA ALA A 397 31.38 20.30 -7.95
C ALA A 397 30.51 20.45 -9.19
N LYS A 398 30.47 19.43 -10.07
CA LYS A 398 29.65 19.44 -11.30
C LYS A 398 28.15 19.64 -11.02
N LEU A 399 27.60 18.90 -10.05
CA LEU A 399 26.20 19.07 -9.63
C LEU A 399 25.97 20.44 -8.99
N GLY A 400 26.87 20.87 -8.11
CA GLY A 400 26.77 22.18 -7.45
C GLY A 400 26.71 23.33 -8.45
N THR A 401 27.59 23.34 -9.45
CA THR A 401 27.61 24.37 -10.51
C THR A 401 26.34 24.33 -11.36
N ALA A 402 25.93 23.14 -11.82
CA ALA A 402 24.69 23.03 -12.61
C ALA A 402 23.45 23.51 -11.83
N LEU A 403 23.36 23.20 -10.53
CA LEU A 403 22.28 23.68 -9.67
C LEU A 403 22.35 25.19 -9.40
N ARG A 404 23.55 25.76 -9.28
CA ARG A 404 23.75 27.21 -9.20
C ARG A 404 23.26 27.92 -10.47
N ASP A 405 23.56 27.38 -11.65
CA ASP A 405 23.12 27.97 -12.92
C ASP A 405 21.60 27.95 -13.05
N LEU A 406 20.98 26.81 -12.71
CA LEU A 406 19.53 26.69 -12.60
C LEU A 406 18.95 27.67 -11.56
N ASN A 407 19.70 27.94 -10.48
CA ASN A 407 19.26 28.88 -9.44
C ASN A 407 19.06 30.30 -9.93
N ALA A 408 19.95 30.76 -10.79
CA ALA A 408 19.91 32.10 -11.34
C ALA A 408 18.81 32.25 -12.41
N HIS A 409 18.53 31.20 -13.19
CA HIS A 409 17.77 31.37 -14.43
C HIS A 409 16.42 30.65 -14.48
N HIS A 410 16.24 29.51 -13.82
CA HIS A 410 15.06 28.67 -14.05
C HIS A 410 13.79 29.22 -13.38
N ALA A 411 12.67 29.20 -14.12
CA ALA A 411 11.36 29.66 -13.64
C ALA A 411 10.79 28.87 -12.45
N VAL A 412 11.36 27.70 -12.09
CA VAL A 412 10.88 26.85 -10.99
C VAL A 412 11.23 27.44 -9.62
N LEU A 413 12.06 28.47 -9.63
CA LEU A 413 12.52 29.24 -8.48
C LEU A 413 12.01 30.68 -8.50
N ARG A 414 11.42 31.13 -9.61
CA ARG A 414 10.88 32.48 -9.75
C ARG A 414 9.47 32.56 -9.14
N GLY A 415 9.16 33.69 -8.52
CA GLY A 415 7.86 33.97 -7.89
C GLY A 415 7.76 33.60 -6.41
N THR A 416 6.80 34.24 -5.72
CA THR A 416 6.58 34.13 -4.27
C THR A 416 6.15 32.72 -3.83
N ARG A 417 5.44 31.98 -4.70
CA ARG A 417 4.99 30.60 -4.42
C ARG A 417 6.11 29.54 -4.47
N ARG A 418 7.35 29.93 -4.80
CA ARG A 418 8.50 29.02 -4.99
C ARG A 418 9.65 29.25 -4.00
N ILE A 419 9.40 30.01 -2.93
CA ILE A 419 10.40 30.30 -1.88
C ILE A 419 11.01 29.02 -1.30
N GLY A 420 10.24 27.95 -1.10
CA GLY A 420 10.74 26.67 -0.60
C GLY A 420 11.77 26.01 -1.52
N ASN A 421 11.66 26.18 -2.84
CA ASN A 421 12.66 25.66 -3.80
C ASN A 421 13.95 26.47 -3.72
N ARG A 422 13.84 27.80 -3.62
CA ARG A 422 15.00 28.67 -3.43
C ARG A 422 15.74 28.32 -2.14
N LEU A 423 15.03 28.11 -1.04
CA LEU A 423 15.62 27.70 0.23
C LEU A 423 16.45 26.42 0.05
N LEU A 424 15.81 25.35 -0.45
CA LEU A 424 16.49 24.07 -0.61
C LEU A 424 17.67 24.15 -1.56
N SER A 425 17.50 24.80 -2.71
CA SER A 425 18.56 24.83 -3.70
C SER A 425 19.76 25.65 -3.26
N ASN A 426 19.55 26.81 -2.63
CA ASN A 426 20.65 27.57 -2.05
C ASN A 426 21.37 26.75 -0.97
N GLY A 427 20.63 26.00 -0.15
CA GLY A 427 21.22 25.09 0.83
C GLY A 427 22.06 23.96 0.20
N VAL A 428 21.55 23.30 -0.84
CA VAL A 428 22.26 22.22 -1.55
C VAL A 428 23.51 22.75 -2.24
N VAL A 429 23.41 23.89 -2.94
CA VAL A 429 24.57 24.52 -3.60
C VAL A 429 25.63 24.90 -2.57
N ALA A 430 25.25 25.53 -1.45
CA ALA A 430 26.18 25.87 -0.37
C ALA A 430 26.81 24.62 0.26
N ALA A 431 26.06 23.53 0.40
CA ALA A 431 26.58 22.27 0.95
C ALA A 431 27.59 21.60 0.01
N LEU A 432 27.41 21.72 -1.31
CA LEU A 432 28.28 21.12 -2.33
C LEU A 432 29.52 21.96 -2.65
N LEU A 433 29.37 23.28 -2.73
CA LEU A 433 30.41 24.20 -3.20
C LEU A 433 31.08 25.00 -2.08
N GLY A 434 30.58 24.90 -0.84
CA GLY A 434 31.12 25.61 0.31
C GLY A 434 30.52 27.01 0.51
N PRO A 435 31.19 27.87 1.30
CA PRO A 435 30.75 29.24 1.56
C PRO A 435 30.59 30.06 0.26
N GLY A 436 29.55 30.89 0.20
CA GLY A 436 29.23 31.72 -0.97
C GLY A 436 27.88 32.42 -0.82
N PRO A 437 27.44 33.21 -1.82
CA PRO A 437 26.20 33.97 -1.77
C PRO A 437 24.95 33.10 -1.54
N GLU A 438 24.99 31.83 -1.96
CA GLU A 438 23.91 30.87 -1.72
C GLU A 438 23.77 30.51 -0.24
N ARG A 439 24.87 30.47 0.53
CA ARG A 439 24.80 30.21 1.98
C ARG A 439 24.08 31.35 2.70
N ASP A 440 24.34 32.59 2.31
CA ASP A 440 23.68 33.75 2.89
C ASP A 440 22.21 33.84 2.46
N ALA A 441 21.92 33.53 1.19
CA ALA A 441 20.54 33.42 0.72
C ALA A 441 19.77 32.34 1.49
N TYR A 442 20.35 31.17 1.72
CA TYR A 442 19.77 30.12 2.56
C TYR A 442 19.45 30.63 3.97
N ARG A 443 20.42 31.27 4.63
CA ARG A 443 20.26 31.81 6.00
C ARG A 443 19.18 32.87 6.11
N ARG A 444 19.05 33.75 5.11
CA ARG A 444 17.95 34.74 5.04
C ARG A 444 16.60 34.07 4.83
N LEU A 445 16.51 33.12 3.91
CA LEU A 445 15.25 32.45 3.57
C LEU A 445 14.72 31.59 4.72
N VAL A 446 15.58 30.88 5.45
CA VAL A 446 15.14 30.02 6.57
C VAL A 446 14.61 30.81 7.76
N ARG A 447 14.99 32.10 7.88
CA ARG A 447 14.51 33.05 8.89
C ARG A 447 13.38 33.94 8.39
N ASN A 448 12.83 33.65 7.19
CA ASN A 448 11.71 34.40 6.66
C ASN A 448 10.42 34.06 7.45
N PRO A 449 9.80 35.03 8.15
CA PRO A 449 8.67 34.75 9.04
C PRO A 449 7.43 34.24 8.30
N LEU A 450 7.19 34.70 7.07
CA LEU A 450 6.05 34.25 6.25
C LEU A 450 6.23 32.79 5.81
N LEU A 451 7.45 32.41 5.41
CA LEU A 451 7.78 31.02 5.08
C LEU A 451 7.62 30.13 6.31
N MET A 452 8.14 30.58 7.47
CA MET A 452 8.01 29.82 8.71
C MET A 452 6.54 29.63 9.11
N LEU A 453 5.72 30.67 9.04
CA LEU A 453 4.30 30.57 9.33
C LEU A 453 3.62 29.58 8.39
N TYR A 454 3.89 29.67 7.09
CA TYR A 454 3.40 28.73 6.09
C TYR A 454 3.81 27.28 6.43
N GLU A 455 5.07 27.05 6.79
CA GLU A 455 5.57 25.72 7.12
C GLU A 455 4.97 25.16 8.42
N LEU A 456 4.73 26.00 9.44
CA LEU A 456 4.09 25.57 10.67
C LEU A 456 2.63 25.14 10.47
N VAL A 457 1.92 25.81 9.55
CA VAL A 457 0.49 25.56 9.28
C VAL A 457 0.30 24.46 8.23
N LEU A 458 1.02 24.53 7.12
CA LEU A 458 0.81 23.67 5.93
C LEU A 458 2.04 22.82 5.56
N GLY A 459 3.22 23.13 6.11
CA GLY A 459 4.45 22.39 5.82
C GLY A 459 4.32 20.90 6.11
N GLY A 460 4.84 20.06 5.21
CA GLY A 460 4.75 18.61 5.32
C GLY A 460 3.43 17.99 4.83
N GLY A 461 2.63 18.72 4.04
CA GLY A 461 1.49 18.16 3.31
C GLY A 461 0.12 18.43 3.94
N PHE A 462 -0.92 18.42 3.12
CA PHE A 462 -2.27 18.81 3.51
C PHE A 462 -3.20 17.60 3.53
N HIS A 463 -3.94 17.40 4.63
CA HIS A 463 -5.04 16.42 4.71
C HIS A 463 -6.17 17.01 5.53
N PHE A 464 -7.37 17.08 4.96
CA PHE A 464 -8.56 17.62 5.60
C PHE A 464 -9.79 16.85 5.15
N GLN A 465 -10.46 16.15 6.08
CA GLN A 465 -11.70 15.42 5.82
C GLN A 465 -11.62 14.45 4.61
N GLY A 466 -10.46 13.83 4.37
CA GLY A 466 -10.23 12.96 3.19
C GLY A 466 -9.67 13.68 1.95
N ILE A 467 -9.77 15.00 1.90
CA ILE A 467 -9.21 15.84 0.84
C ILE A 467 -7.72 16.03 1.10
N SER A 468 -6.88 15.71 0.11
CA SER A 468 -5.43 15.82 0.24
C SER A 468 -4.75 16.03 -1.10
N ASP A 469 -3.59 16.69 -1.07
CA ASP A 469 -2.64 16.65 -2.18
C ASP A 469 -1.61 15.56 -1.91
N TRP A 470 -1.87 14.33 -2.36
CA TRP A 470 -0.98 13.20 -2.03
C TRP A 470 0.41 13.34 -2.66
N SER A 471 0.45 13.86 -3.89
CA SER A 471 1.70 14.13 -4.60
C SER A 471 2.47 15.25 -3.91
N GLY A 472 1.81 16.36 -3.62
CA GLY A 472 2.40 17.47 -2.88
C GLY A 472 2.85 17.06 -1.48
N THR A 473 2.07 16.23 -0.78
CA THR A 473 2.41 15.69 0.53
C THR A 473 3.69 14.86 0.47
N HIS A 474 3.82 13.94 -0.49
CA HIS A 474 5.07 13.20 -0.68
C HIS A 474 6.27 14.13 -0.92
N LEU A 475 6.10 15.12 -1.80
CA LEU A 475 7.16 16.06 -2.15
C LEU A 475 7.58 16.95 -0.97
N GLU A 476 6.63 17.31 -0.11
CA GLU A 476 6.88 18.03 1.13
C GLU A 476 7.61 17.14 2.15
N ALA A 477 7.33 15.84 2.22
CA ALA A 477 8.09 14.89 3.04
C ALA A 477 9.58 14.92 2.67
N VAL A 478 9.87 14.79 1.37
CA VAL A 478 11.22 14.83 0.82
C VAL A 478 11.86 16.20 1.07
N SER A 479 11.08 17.29 0.91
CA SER A 479 11.55 18.65 1.19
C SER A 479 11.92 18.85 2.65
N LEU A 480 11.12 18.37 3.60
CA LEU A 480 11.41 18.48 5.03
C LEU A 480 12.61 17.65 5.45
N LEU A 481 12.75 16.44 4.90
CA LEU A 481 13.95 15.63 5.05
C LEU A 481 15.18 16.43 4.61
N MET A 482 15.17 16.98 3.39
CA MET A 482 16.27 17.81 2.90
C MET A 482 16.55 19.01 3.80
N LYS A 483 15.52 19.73 4.29
CA LYS A 483 15.72 20.90 5.17
C LYS A 483 16.43 20.53 6.47
N VAL A 484 16.03 19.45 7.13
CA VAL A 484 16.69 18.99 8.37
C VAL A 484 18.15 18.63 8.08
N ARG A 485 18.40 17.84 7.03
CA ARG A 485 19.75 17.41 6.66
C ARG A 485 20.64 18.59 6.27
N LEU A 486 20.13 19.54 5.50
CA LEU A 486 20.84 20.76 5.11
C LEU A 486 21.14 21.65 6.32
N ALA A 487 20.19 21.81 7.23
CA ALA A 487 20.42 22.58 8.45
C ALA A 487 21.54 21.98 9.31
N ASP A 488 21.56 20.65 9.45
CA ASP A 488 22.63 19.94 10.16
C ASP A 488 23.98 20.08 9.43
N LEU A 489 24.02 19.89 8.11
CA LEU A 489 25.24 20.03 7.29
C LEU A 489 25.82 21.44 7.27
N LEU A 490 24.95 22.46 7.27
CA LEU A 490 25.34 23.87 7.27
C LEU A 490 25.53 24.45 8.68
N GLN A 491 25.33 23.62 9.71
CA GLN A 491 25.44 23.93 11.13
C GLN A 491 24.53 25.10 11.57
N ASP A 492 23.33 25.19 10.99
CA ASP A 492 22.33 26.21 11.36
C ASP A 492 21.35 25.63 12.40
N ARG A 493 21.66 25.89 13.69
CA ARG A 493 20.89 25.37 14.83
C ARG A 493 19.41 25.78 14.81
N PHE A 494 19.13 27.02 14.41
CA PHE A 494 17.77 27.54 14.32
C PHE A 494 16.98 26.79 13.24
N ALA A 495 17.57 26.70 12.03
CA ALA A 495 16.97 25.96 10.93
C ALA A 495 16.72 24.48 11.27
N SER A 496 17.64 23.84 11.98
CA SER A 496 17.52 22.44 12.39
C SER A 496 16.36 22.26 13.36
N PHE A 497 16.32 23.05 14.44
CA PHE A 497 15.20 23.04 15.40
C PHE A 497 13.85 23.26 14.70
N PHE A 498 13.75 24.29 13.88
CA PHE A 498 12.50 24.65 13.20
C PHE A 498 12.04 23.57 12.22
N SER A 499 12.94 23.06 11.38
CA SER A 499 12.60 22.01 10.40
C SER A 499 12.16 20.71 11.07
N ARG A 500 12.80 20.33 12.19
CA ARG A 500 12.40 19.17 13.01
C ARG A 500 11.03 19.37 13.66
N LEU A 501 10.73 20.59 14.13
CA LEU A 501 9.42 20.95 14.65
C LEU A 501 8.33 20.81 13.57
N VAL A 502 8.56 21.33 12.37
CA VAL A 502 7.63 21.21 11.24
C VAL A 502 7.43 19.74 10.85
N LEU A 503 8.51 18.97 10.72
CA LEU A 503 8.45 17.52 10.44
C LEU A 503 7.63 16.77 11.48
N ARG A 504 7.81 17.08 12.77
CA ARG A 504 7.05 16.48 13.86
C ARG A 504 5.55 16.82 13.78
N ARG A 505 5.20 18.08 13.49
CA ARG A 505 3.80 18.50 13.33
C ARG A 505 3.14 17.82 12.12
N ALA A 506 3.85 17.77 11.00
CA ALA A 506 3.41 17.10 9.78
C ALA A 506 3.13 15.61 10.04
N ALA A 507 4.07 14.90 10.69
CA ALA A 507 3.90 13.50 11.04
C ALA A 507 2.68 13.26 11.94
N LYS A 508 2.45 14.12 12.96
CA LYS A 508 1.24 14.03 13.79
C LYS A 508 -0.05 14.25 13.01
N ARG A 509 -0.08 15.25 12.13
CA ARG A 509 -1.24 15.54 11.26
C ARG A 509 -1.55 14.36 10.32
N LEU A 510 -0.50 13.73 9.79
CA LEU A 510 -0.61 12.68 8.76
C LEU A 510 -0.54 11.25 9.31
N ALA A 511 -0.34 11.05 10.62
CA ALA A 511 -0.16 9.72 11.20
C ALA A 511 -1.30 8.77 10.86
N LYS A 512 -2.54 9.26 10.92
CA LYS A 512 -3.75 8.49 10.59
C LYS A 512 -3.93 8.21 9.09
N THR A 513 -3.08 8.78 8.24
CA THR A 513 -3.06 8.56 6.78
C THR A 513 -1.97 7.60 6.30
N ARG A 514 -1.29 6.92 7.24
CA ARG A 514 -0.28 5.87 6.98
C ARG A 514 0.84 6.31 6.03
N ARG A 515 1.29 7.56 6.15
CA ARG A 515 2.37 8.14 5.32
C ARG A 515 3.74 7.66 5.82
N ALA A 516 4.13 6.47 5.40
CA ALA A 516 5.33 5.77 5.87
C ALA A 516 6.58 6.66 5.85
N LEU A 517 6.85 7.34 4.74
CA LEU A 517 8.03 8.20 4.62
C LEU A 517 8.05 9.34 5.65
N HIS A 518 6.90 9.96 5.95
CA HIS A 518 6.82 11.00 6.99
C HIS A 518 7.05 10.44 8.37
N LEU A 519 6.45 9.28 8.67
CA LEU A 519 6.57 8.63 9.98
C LEU A 519 8.02 8.20 10.25
N LEU A 520 8.66 7.56 9.26
CA LEU A 520 10.06 7.14 9.36
C LEU A 520 11.00 8.34 9.49
N ALA A 521 10.83 9.37 8.65
CA ALA A 521 11.63 10.59 8.74
C ALA A 521 11.45 11.29 10.09
N ALA A 522 10.21 11.41 10.59
CA ALA A 522 9.94 12.09 11.85
C ALA A 522 10.39 11.28 13.08
N ALA A 523 10.30 9.95 13.05
CA ALA A 523 10.81 9.09 14.11
C ALA A 523 12.34 9.21 14.26
N GLY A 524 13.07 9.27 13.14
CA GLY A 524 14.53 9.35 13.15
C GLY A 524 15.11 10.77 13.26
N LEU A 525 14.48 11.76 12.63
CA LEU A 525 14.99 13.13 12.53
C LEU A 525 14.18 14.14 13.36
N GLY A 526 12.93 13.84 13.69
CA GLY A 526 12.01 14.77 14.37
C GLY A 526 12.19 14.86 15.89
N ASN A 527 13.24 14.25 16.45
CA ASN A 527 13.54 14.30 17.87
C ASN A 527 13.93 15.72 18.29
N LEU A 528 13.31 16.19 19.37
CA LEU A 528 13.52 17.50 19.99
C LEU A 528 13.66 17.30 21.51
N PRO A 529 14.58 18.02 22.18
CA PRO A 529 14.73 17.96 23.64
C PRO A 529 13.40 18.19 24.37
N GLY A 530 13.15 17.42 25.44
CA GLY A 530 11.95 17.53 26.25
C GLY A 530 10.64 17.06 25.60
N ARG A 531 10.70 16.38 24.44
CA ARG A 531 9.51 15.86 23.75
C ARG A 531 9.60 14.35 23.53
N ALA A 532 8.50 13.64 23.77
CA ALA A 532 8.41 12.21 23.48
C ALA A 532 8.73 11.91 22.01
N PRO A 533 9.49 10.84 21.70
CA PRO A 533 9.77 10.43 20.31
C PRO A 533 8.51 10.26 19.45
N ILE A 534 8.64 10.39 18.14
CA ILE A 534 7.57 10.00 17.21
C ILE A 534 7.65 8.49 17.02
N ASP A 535 6.51 7.81 17.19
CA ASP A 535 6.42 6.38 16.89
C ASP A 535 6.52 6.14 15.37
N GLY A 536 7.53 5.36 14.97
CA GLY A 536 7.78 4.94 13.59
C GLY A 536 7.12 3.61 13.22
N SER A 537 6.49 2.91 14.18
CA SER A 537 5.99 1.53 14.01
C SER A 537 5.02 1.39 12.84
N ASP A 538 4.11 2.36 12.65
CA ASP A 538 3.18 2.38 11.52
C ASP A 538 3.90 2.59 10.17
N GLY A 539 5.02 3.32 10.16
CA GLY A 539 5.87 3.47 8.98
C GLY A 539 6.62 2.19 8.63
N VAL A 540 7.11 1.46 9.64
CA VAL A 540 7.72 0.13 9.46
C VAL A 540 6.66 -0.88 8.98
N TRP A 541 5.47 -0.85 9.59
CA TRP A 541 4.35 -1.70 9.21
C TRP A 541 3.92 -1.47 7.76
N ALA A 542 3.87 -0.21 7.32
CA ALA A 542 3.59 0.14 5.93
C ALA A 542 4.58 -0.49 4.94
N LEU A 543 5.85 -0.67 5.30
CA LEU A 543 6.83 -1.40 4.48
C LEU A 543 6.61 -2.91 4.53
N ARG A 544 6.17 -3.45 5.67
CA ARG A 544 5.87 -4.89 5.82
C ARG A 544 4.69 -5.31 4.94
N GLU A 545 3.67 -4.45 4.79
CA GLU A 545 2.55 -4.70 3.87
C GLU A 545 2.93 -4.59 2.38
N ARG A 546 4.13 -4.16 2.00
CA ARG A 546 4.50 -4.08 0.57
C ARG A 546 4.92 -5.43 0.03
N PRO A 547 4.27 -5.96 -1.02
CA PRO A 547 4.72 -7.19 -1.64
C PRO A 547 6.05 -6.97 -2.37
N PHE A 548 6.93 -7.97 -2.31
CA PHE A 548 8.08 -8.06 -3.20
C PHE A 548 8.19 -9.49 -3.78
N PRO A 549 8.12 -9.68 -5.11
CA PRO A 549 8.01 -8.63 -6.15
C PRO A 549 6.69 -7.85 -6.06
N ARG A 550 6.64 -6.69 -6.72
CA ARG A 550 5.41 -5.89 -6.77
C ARG A 550 4.28 -6.67 -7.44
N SER A 551 3.06 -6.45 -6.97
CA SER A 551 1.87 -6.97 -7.65
C SER A 551 1.79 -6.42 -9.07
N THR A 552 1.44 -7.29 -10.01
CA THR A 552 1.05 -6.94 -11.39
C THR A 552 -0.45 -7.11 -11.62
N LEU A 553 -1.21 -7.43 -10.56
CA LEU A 553 -2.66 -7.60 -10.64
C LEU A 553 -3.35 -6.28 -10.91
N GLY A 554 -4.44 -6.34 -11.68
CA GLY A 554 -5.35 -5.22 -11.82
C GLY A 554 -6.11 -4.95 -10.53
N GLU A 555 -6.46 -3.70 -10.29
CA GLU A 555 -7.19 -3.25 -9.12
C GLU A 555 -8.69 -3.19 -9.43
N GLY A 556 -9.50 -3.99 -8.73
CA GLY A 556 -10.93 -4.19 -8.94
C GLY A 556 -11.83 -3.73 -7.80
N HIS A 557 -11.33 -2.94 -6.84
CA HIS A 557 -12.09 -2.57 -5.63
C HIS A 557 -13.47 -1.99 -5.91
N SER A 558 -13.67 -1.26 -7.01
CA SER A 558 -14.95 -0.66 -7.38
C SER A 558 -16.06 -1.67 -7.73
N LEU A 559 -15.72 -2.94 -7.93
CA LEU A 559 -16.69 -4.02 -8.19
C LEU A 559 -17.21 -4.66 -6.90
N ARG A 560 -16.61 -4.36 -5.74
CA ARG A 560 -17.01 -4.93 -4.46
C ARG A 560 -18.30 -4.28 -3.95
N ARG A 561 -19.16 -5.07 -3.30
CA ARG A 561 -20.41 -4.58 -2.68
C ARG A 561 -20.17 -3.53 -1.58
N ASP A 562 -19.08 -3.65 -0.85
CA ASP A 562 -18.67 -2.75 0.23
C ASP A 562 -17.94 -1.49 -0.27
N TYR A 563 -17.74 -1.34 -1.58
CA TYR A 563 -17.16 -0.13 -2.15
C TYR A 563 -18.10 1.06 -2.01
N VAL A 564 -17.55 2.18 -1.52
CA VAL A 564 -18.26 3.46 -1.40
C VAL A 564 -17.33 4.58 -1.85
N LEU A 565 -17.81 5.46 -2.74
CA LEU A 565 -17.09 6.68 -3.05
C LEU A 565 -17.10 7.65 -1.87
N GLY A 566 -16.04 8.44 -1.74
CA GLY A 566 -16.00 9.51 -0.76
C GLY A 566 -16.90 10.70 -1.16
N PRO A 567 -17.40 11.49 -0.19
CA PRO A 567 -18.29 12.61 -0.49
C PRO A 567 -17.58 13.84 -1.08
N TYR A 568 -16.26 13.85 -1.13
CA TYR A 568 -15.49 15.01 -1.59
C TYR A 568 -14.60 14.63 -2.78
N PRO A 569 -14.55 15.48 -3.82
CA PRO A 569 -13.66 15.23 -4.94
C PRO A 569 -12.20 15.37 -4.47
N ASN A 570 -11.32 14.52 -4.99
CA ASN A 570 -9.89 14.64 -4.83
C ASN A 570 -9.39 15.95 -5.49
N LEU A 571 -8.41 16.64 -4.89
CA LEU A 571 -7.83 17.89 -5.41
C LEU A 571 -8.87 18.96 -5.86
N PRO A 572 -9.85 19.34 -5.02
CA PRO A 572 -10.97 20.20 -5.41
C PRO A 572 -10.52 21.56 -5.95
N TRP A 573 -9.39 22.11 -5.51
CA TRP A 573 -8.87 23.38 -6.01
C TRP A 573 -8.54 23.38 -7.51
N LYS A 574 -8.53 22.23 -8.18
CA LYS A 574 -8.40 22.12 -9.64
C LYS A 574 -9.71 22.44 -10.38
N ARG A 575 -10.85 22.43 -9.70
CA ARG A 575 -12.17 22.83 -10.22
C ARG A 575 -12.64 22.06 -11.46
N ASP A 576 -12.13 20.85 -11.66
CA ASP A 576 -12.41 19.99 -12.82
C ASP A 576 -13.11 18.68 -12.43
N TRP A 577 -13.70 18.59 -11.23
CA TRP A 577 -14.30 17.35 -10.74
C TRP A 577 -15.53 16.89 -11.50
N THR A 578 -16.17 17.79 -12.27
CA THR A 578 -17.30 17.47 -13.12
C THR A 578 -16.89 16.84 -14.46
N THR A 579 -15.64 17.01 -14.88
CA THR A 579 -15.12 16.52 -16.17
C THR A 579 -14.01 15.47 -16.01
N ASN A 580 -13.37 15.42 -14.85
CA ASN A 580 -12.27 14.52 -14.57
C ASN A 580 -12.72 13.38 -13.61
N PRO A 581 -12.97 12.15 -14.12
CA PRO A 581 -13.40 11.04 -13.28
C PRO A 581 -12.35 10.63 -12.23
N GLY A 582 -11.08 11.01 -12.42
CA GLY A 582 -10.01 10.82 -11.44
C GLY A 582 -10.17 11.65 -10.16
N ARG A 583 -11.20 12.49 -10.06
CA ARG A 583 -11.58 13.16 -8.81
C ARG A 583 -12.42 12.27 -7.89
N ALA A 584 -13.08 11.25 -8.42
CA ALA A 584 -13.85 10.31 -7.62
C ALA A 584 -12.95 9.18 -7.09
N VAL A 585 -12.81 9.12 -5.77
CA VAL A 585 -12.01 8.11 -5.06
C VAL A 585 -12.84 7.48 -3.94
N ALA A 586 -12.47 6.26 -3.56
CA ALA A 586 -13.13 5.52 -2.49
C ALA A 586 -13.03 6.24 -1.13
N LEU A 587 -13.97 5.93 -0.24
CA LEU A 587 -13.96 6.38 1.15
C LEU A 587 -12.91 5.61 1.99
N VAL A 588 -12.62 4.37 1.60
CA VAL A 588 -11.74 3.46 2.33
C VAL A 588 -10.52 3.12 1.50
N ALA A 589 -9.33 3.31 2.08
CA ALA A 589 -8.06 2.90 1.52
C ALA A 589 -7.75 1.46 1.98
N PRO A 590 -7.51 0.51 1.05
CA PRO A 590 -7.20 -0.87 1.40
C PRO A 590 -5.75 -1.00 1.90
N PRO A 591 -5.35 -2.15 2.48
CA PRO A 591 -3.96 -2.41 2.83
C PRO A 591 -3.04 -2.34 1.60
N PHE A 592 -1.76 -2.09 1.83
CA PHE A 592 -0.82 -1.79 0.76
C PHE A 592 -0.52 -2.93 -0.22
N PHE A 593 -0.81 -4.17 0.15
CA PHE A 593 -0.71 -5.33 -0.75
C PHE A 593 -1.92 -5.49 -1.68
N GLU A 594 -3.02 -4.76 -1.45
CA GLU A 594 -4.22 -4.76 -2.32
C GLU A 594 -4.24 -3.58 -3.31
N TRP A 595 -3.12 -2.88 -3.44
CA TRP A 595 -2.98 -1.75 -4.36
C TRP A 595 -2.47 -2.24 -5.71
N GLY A 596 -2.95 -1.63 -6.80
CA GLY A 596 -2.46 -1.92 -8.14
C GLY A 596 -0.98 -1.62 -8.35
N ALA A 597 -0.44 -2.12 -9.46
CA ALA A 597 0.95 -1.92 -9.85
C ALA A 597 1.27 -0.42 -10.03
N ASN A 598 2.15 0.11 -9.19
CA ASN A 598 2.55 1.52 -9.26
C ASN A 598 3.99 1.69 -8.76
N ASN A 599 4.78 2.57 -9.39
CA ASN A 599 6.11 2.97 -8.96
C ASN A 599 6.09 3.84 -7.68
N TYR A 600 4.94 4.41 -7.33
CA TYR A 600 4.86 5.64 -6.54
C TYR A 600 3.91 5.55 -5.36
N PHE A 601 4.08 4.55 -4.50
CA PHE A 601 3.12 4.30 -3.45
C PHE A 601 2.97 5.47 -2.47
N TRP A 602 4.04 6.22 -2.23
CA TRP A 602 4.00 7.35 -1.30
C TRP A 602 3.39 8.62 -1.91
N LYS A 603 3.46 8.75 -3.25
CA LYS A 603 2.96 9.89 -4.03
C LYS A 603 1.48 9.76 -4.36
N SER A 604 1.02 8.54 -4.62
CA SER A 604 -0.34 8.30 -5.09
C SER A 604 -1.40 8.45 -3.99
N THR A 605 -2.63 8.71 -4.46
CA THR A 605 -3.81 8.57 -3.62
C THR A 605 -3.87 7.16 -3.05
N PRO A 606 -4.17 7.00 -1.75
CA PRO A 606 -4.34 5.70 -1.15
C PRO A 606 -5.75 5.13 -1.37
N TYR A 607 -6.66 5.99 -1.84
CA TYR A 607 -8.04 5.66 -2.08
C TYR A 607 -8.20 5.21 -3.54
N PRO A 608 -8.65 3.96 -3.77
CA PRO A 608 -8.98 3.43 -5.09
C PRO A 608 -9.80 4.40 -5.93
N ALA A 609 -9.44 4.55 -7.21
CA ALA A 609 -10.24 5.33 -8.14
C ALA A 609 -11.56 4.61 -8.46
N LEU A 610 -12.52 5.35 -9.01
CA LEU A 610 -13.76 4.76 -9.52
C LEU A 610 -13.52 3.79 -10.67
N ARG A 611 -12.52 4.06 -11.52
CA ARG A 611 -12.19 3.21 -12.66
C ARG A 611 -11.20 2.13 -12.20
N PRO A 612 -11.50 0.85 -12.43
CA PRO A 612 -10.54 -0.22 -12.23
C PRO A 612 -9.25 0.05 -13.01
N THR A 613 -8.12 -0.38 -12.46
CA THR A 613 -6.84 -0.36 -13.16
C THR A 613 -6.55 -1.77 -13.67
N PRO A 614 -6.40 -2.01 -14.98
CA PRO A 614 -6.14 -3.36 -15.47
C PRO A 614 -4.73 -3.84 -15.08
N ALA A 615 -4.53 -5.16 -15.09
CA ALA A 615 -3.22 -5.75 -14.95
C ALA A 615 -2.27 -5.19 -16.01
N SER A 616 -1.05 -4.86 -15.57
CA SER A 616 -0.03 -4.33 -16.46
C SER A 616 1.08 -5.34 -16.68
N ARG A 617 1.51 -5.47 -17.94
CA ARG A 617 2.76 -6.16 -18.29
C ARG A 617 3.98 -5.28 -18.06
N GLU A 618 3.78 -3.98 -17.84
CA GLU A 618 4.88 -3.08 -17.46
C GLU A 618 5.30 -3.40 -16.03
N ARG A 619 6.62 -3.57 -15.85
CA ARG A 619 7.18 -3.75 -14.51
C ARG A 619 7.54 -2.39 -13.92
N ASN A 620 7.16 -2.24 -12.67
CA ASN A 620 7.36 -1.04 -11.87
C ASN A 620 8.55 -1.23 -10.93
N HIS A 621 9.42 -0.23 -10.85
CA HIS A 621 10.64 -0.23 -10.05
C HIS A 621 10.36 -0.04 -8.55
N SER A 622 11.28 -0.51 -7.70
CA SER A 622 11.11 -0.48 -6.23
C SER A 622 11.80 0.67 -5.48
N ALA A 623 12.13 1.76 -6.18
CA ALA A 623 12.89 2.90 -5.64
C ALA A 623 12.25 3.55 -4.38
N ASP A 624 10.92 3.66 -4.34
CA ASP A 624 10.18 4.24 -3.22
C ASP A 624 10.25 3.37 -1.94
N ILE A 625 10.22 2.05 -2.07
CA ILE A 625 10.36 1.08 -0.96
C ILE A 625 11.78 1.13 -0.41
N ILE A 626 12.80 1.04 -1.26
CA ILE A 626 14.19 1.01 -0.77
C ILE A 626 14.62 2.36 -0.21
N PHE A 627 14.09 3.47 -0.72
CA PHE A 627 14.33 4.78 -0.11
C PHE A 627 13.78 4.82 1.31
N ALA A 628 12.53 4.40 1.52
CA ALA A 628 11.93 4.35 2.85
C ALA A 628 12.67 3.36 3.78
N TYR A 629 13.06 2.18 3.27
CA TYR A 629 13.85 1.20 4.04
C TYR A 629 15.21 1.75 4.47
N TRP A 630 16.03 2.25 3.53
CA TRP A 630 17.36 2.77 3.86
C TRP A 630 17.30 4.07 4.68
N LEU A 631 16.24 4.87 4.54
CA LEU A 631 15.96 5.98 5.45
C LEU A 631 15.69 5.47 6.86
N GLY A 632 14.78 4.53 7.04
CA GLY A 632 14.49 3.96 8.36
C GLY A 632 15.72 3.29 8.99
N ARG A 633 16.51 2.54 8.20
CA ARG A 633 17.72 1.83 8.66
C ARG A 633 18.84 2.80 9.06
N SER A 634 19.12 3.81 8.25
CA SER A 634 20.18 4.80 8.53
C SER A 634 19.85 5.70 9.73
N LEU A 635 18.57 5.83 10.07
CA LEU A 635 18.09 6.59 11.22
C LEU A 635 17.82 5.72 12.47
N GLY A 636 18.07 4.41 12.41
CA GLY A 636 17.84 3.49 13.53
C GLY A 636 16.37 3.19 13.85
N VAL A 637 15.44 3.56 12.96
CA VAL A 637 14.00 3.26 13.10
C VAL A 637 13.68 1.82 12.67
N ILE A 638 14.46 1.29 11.72
CA ILE A 638 14.42 -0.11 11.27
C ILE A 638 15.69 -0.79 11.78
N GLY A 639 15.52 -1.90 12.50
CA GLY A 639 16.61 -2.70 13.05
C GLY A 639 17.31 -3.56 11.99
N PRO A 640 18.46 -4.17 12.34
CA PRO A 640 19.17 -5.11 11.45
C PRO A 640 18.40 -6.42 11.17
N ASN A 641 17.45 -6.77 12.03
CA ASN A 641 16.68 -8.02 12.00
C ASN A 641 15.25 -7.85 11.45
N ASP A 642 14.86 -6.64 11.05
CA ASP A 642 13.52 -6.31 10.54
C ASP A 642 13.24 -6.77 9.10
#